data_AF-A0AAD2CKU6-F1
#
_entry.id   AF-A0AAD2CKU6-F1
#
_cell.length_a   1.000
_cell.length_b   1.000
_cell.length_c   1.000
_cell.angle_alpha   90.00
_cell.angle_beta   90.00
_cell.angle_gamma   90.00
#
_symmetry.space_group_name_H-M   'P 1'
#
loop_
_entity.id
_entity.type
_entity.pdbx_description
1 polymer ?
#
loop_
_entity_poly.entity_id
_entity_poly.type
_entity_poly.pdbx_seq_one_letter_code
_entity_poly.pdbx_strand_id
1 'polypeptide(L)'
;MRTVSLTQLLSTCVDASHQGCKIIRAFQEKGYGEGKLKEEGDARSVLTQADLDAQAKIIGSLRGTWGSELNIIGEEDEGDAAPTFDGNLLNMNLLDETSLQDEELSLDEISLFVDPLDGTREFVEGRLENVASLIGIARHNKTLAGVVGLPFAQAPEADIVIHYGAAHQKGSAGTWPVLKEKDGSIDDNVVTVFTGDSKDEILQKATLHALNLAENTRHVIVGGTASKFQRLLSVPNSVAVLHFKSQLWDTCASESIINSKGGKVTDMFGSPLVHSPQRSFGNIFAVIASSGDKEASELHDKLCAQMRADTKAVHKIFGKWMGSTEPSTPQAVDVIRNLDGIPLSTKEIEDFVLEGRKGSLKGYSAPESGAWRGMMSNGGRLLLEWENNDDGELPSSVFYKRIVMADLEHSRNKLMNAPHKLIRDVKSYQVETSFLTSRACQEGLIKEAGLKINKVFGSDLRPVASTFGPKEQLQSKFSILLDDFNAEDGWEQRWLLDESAAKASIAEFAKMHAYFWDGSNFWKQQGGQLAEELEASVWENGGYMQPSLQGFEQYEIVAKGFEARLPTFEEELKQIPELKDADLVNIGKRLESLVARAGRESHPFKADKATSDEFKRYRTLIHGDPKQANIFFRKSSQGSYQVGLIDFQWTGFGLAATEVAHHFSASLLPSCLSYDGVKEAELLDYYYSSLKKDLVRFGAASSEKDVEERVFPREILQAQYEIALLDICRMVFAYAWRRWKAETEPTAASLNRNAYNKSTESALWLITRCHVLLQELEAKRGI
;
A
#
# COMPACT_ATOMS: atom_id res chain seq x y z
N MET A 1 16.68 -17.59 -17.61
CA MET A 1 17.30 -17.19 -16.34
C MET A 1 17.60 -18.46 -15.56
N ARG A 2 18.71 -18.51 -14.82
CA ARG A 2 19.03 -19.66 -13.97
C ARG A 2 18.23 -19.52 -12.68
N THR A 3 17.39 -20.52 -12.37
CA THR A 3 16.60 -20.56 -11.14
C THR A 3 17.27 -21.46 -10.10
N VAL A 4 16.97 -21.21 -8.83
CA VAL A 4 17.48 -21.94 -7.67
C VAL A 4 16.35 -22.17 -6.66
N SER A 5 16.40 -23.29 -5.96
CA SER A 5 15.53 -23.58 -4.81
C SER A 5 15.95 -22.74 -3.60
N LEU A 6 14.98 -22.08 -2.93
CA LEU A 6 15.22 -21.35 -1.68
C LEU A 6 15.76 -22.28 -0.60
N THR A 7 15.18 -23.47 -0.45
CA THR A 7 15.59 -24.43 0.60
C THR A 7 17.03 -24.93 0.36
N GLN A 8 17.39 -25.19 -0.90
CA GLN A 8 18.76 -25.57 -1.25
C GLN A 8 19.74 -24.44 -1.02
N LEU A 9 19.42 -23.22 -1.47
CA LEU A 9 20.26 -22.05 -1.27
C LEU A 9 20.47 -21.78 0.23
N LEU A 10 19.40 -21.80 1.02
CA LEU A 10 19.49 -21.60 2.47
C LEU A 10 20.30 -22.71 3.16
N SER A 11 20.17 -23.97 2.73
CA SER A 11 21.00 -25.08 3.21
C SER A 11 22.49 -24.84 2.94
N THR A 12 22.84 -24.35 1.75
CA THR A 12 24.23 -24.00 1.45
C THR A 12 24.72 -22.81 2.27
N CYS A 13 23.86 -21.83 2.60
CA CYS A 13 24.20 -20.77 3.53
C CYS A 13 24.47 -21.30 4.95
N VAL A 14 23.70 -22.30 5.42
CA VAL A 14 23.96 -22.98 6.71
C VAL A 14 25.36 -23.62 6.70
N ASP A 15 25.69 -24.39 5.66
CA ASP A 15 27.00 -25.04 5.56
C ASP A 15 28.15 -24.01 5.43
N ALA A 16 27.97 -22.97 4.61
CA ALA A 16 28.95 -21.91 4.45
C ALA A 16 29.21 -21.16 5.77
N SER A 17 28.16 -20.78 6.49
CA SER A 17 28.27 -20.13 7.81
C SER A 17 28.96 -21.04 8.81
N HIS A 18 28.63 -22.34 8.83
CA HIS A 18 29.33 -23.31 9.69
C HIS A 18 30.83 -23.43 9.37
N GLN A 19 31.22 -23.40 8.10
CA GLN A 19 32.63 -23.38 7.69
C GLN A 19 33.34 -22.08 8.12
N GLY A 20 32.67 -20.92 7.98
CA GLY A 20 33.17 -19.64 8.49
C GLY A 20 33.35 -19.65 10.02
N CYS A 21 32.37 -20.15 10.77
CA CYS A 21 32.45 -20.30 12.22
C CYS A 21 33.65 -21.16 12.65
N LYS A 22 33.99 -22.23 11.92
CA LYS A 22 35.18 -23.05 12.19
C LYS A 22 36.48 -22.25 12.05
N ILE A 23 36.57 -21.37 11.06
CA ILE A 23 37.73 -20.49 10.87
C ILE A 23 37.87 -19.54 12.06
N ILE A 24 36.78 -18.89 12.46
CA ILE A 24 36.74 -17.96 13.59
C ILE A 24 37.20 -18.65 14.88
N ARG A 25 36.69 -19.86 15.15
CA ARG A 25 37.12 -20.67 16.31
C ARG A 25 38.59 -21.05 16.24
N ALA A 26 39.05 -21.54 15.09
CA ALA A 26 40.45 -21.92 14.91
C ALA A 26 41.41 -20.74 15.10
N PHE A 27 40.98 -19.52 14.76
CA PHE A 27 41.75 -18.31 15.02
C PHE A 27 41.79 -17.98 16.52
N GLN A 28 40.67 -18.10 17.22
CA GLN A 28 40.59 -17.92 18.68
C GLN A 28 41.48 -18.92 19.45
N GLU A 29 41.52 -20.18 19.02
CA GLU A 29 42.37 -21.23 19.62
C GLU A 29 43.88 -20.98 19.45
N LYS A 30 44.29 -20.30 18.38
CA LYS A 30 45.70 -19.97 18.09
C LYS A 30 46.25 -18.81 18.92
N GLY A 31 45.39 -18.08 19.64
CA GLY A 31 45.73 -16.86 20.38
C GLY A 31 45.70 -15.62 19.47
N TYR A 32 45.13 -14.53 19.97
CA TYR A 32 44.84 -13.31 19.21
C TYR A 32 46.07 -12.77 18.45
N GLY A 33 45.92 -12.54 17.14
CA GLY A 33 46.71 -11.51 16.45
C GLY A 33 46.15 -10.13 16.80
N GLU A 34 47.01 -9.12 16.88
CA GLU A 34 46.57 -7.73 17.09
C GLU A 34 45.53 -7.32 16.02
N GLY A 35 44.34 -6.89 16.45
CA GLY A 35 43.33 -6.34 15.54
C GLY A 35 43.73 -4.96 15.02
N LYS A 36 43.43 -4.66 13.76
CA LYS A 36 43.68 -3.35 13.14
C LYS A 36 42.39 -2.55 13.09
N LEU A 37 42.43 -1.27 13.43
CA LEU A 37 41.26 -0.39 13.28
C LEU A 37 41.08 0.02 11.81
N LYS A 38 39.87 -0.14 11.25
CA LYS A 38 39.49 0.39 9.92
C LYS A 38 39.30 1.91 9.96
N GLU A 39 38.78 2.43 11.08
CA GLU A 39 38.59 3.87 11.35
C GLU A 39 39.43 4.32 12.54
N GLU A 40 40.31 5.30 12.34
CA GLU A 40 41.16 5.82 13.41
C GLU A 40 40.32 6.41 14.56
N GLY A 41 40.52 5.89 15.77
CA GLY A 41 39.79 6.33 16.97
C GLY A 41 38.43 5.68 17.21
N ASP A 42 37.94 4.80 16.33
CA ASP A 42 36.73 4.01 16.59
C ASP A 42 37.06 2.54 16.89
N ALA A 43 37.03 2.18 18.18
CA ALA A 43 37.27 0.81 18.64
C ALA A 43 36.26 -0.23 18.09
N ARG A 44 35.12 0.20 17.54
CA ARG A 44 34.13 -0.70 16.90
C ARG A 44 34.50 -1.08 15.47
N SER A 45 35.48 -0.40 14.88
CA SER A 45 35.94 -0.64 13.51
C SER A 45 37.09 -1.66 13.43
N VAL A 46 37.32 -2.42 14.50
CA VAL A 46 38.41 -3.40 14.55
C VAL A 46 38.17 -4.50 13.54
N LEU A 47 39.25 -4.88 12.85
CA LEU A 47 39.33 -5.93 11.84
C LEU A 47 40.41 -6.92 12.25
N THR A 48 40.16 -8.22 12.08
CA THR A 48 41.14 -9.27 12.28
C THR A 48 41.29 -10.14 11.02
N GLN A 49 42.32 -10.98 11.00
CA GLN A 49 42.45 -11.99 9.93
C GLN A 49 41.31 -13.02 9.96
N ALA A 50 40.63 -13.20 11.11
CA ALA A 50 39.49 -14.11 11.19
C ALA A 50 38.32 -13.62 10.33
N ASP A 51 38.06 -12.30 10.28
CA ASP A 51 37.02 -11.69 9.46
C ASP A 51 37.32 -11.94 7.96
N LEU A 52 38.56 -11.64 7.53
CA LEU A 52 39.00 -11.81 6.14
C LEU A 52 38.95 -13.27 5.69
N ASP A 53 39.51 -14.18 6.48
CA ASP A 53 39.57 -15.62 6.15
C ASP A 53 38.17 -16.25 6.15
N ALA A 54 37.31 -15.88 7.10
CA ALA A 54 35.94 -16.37 7.16
C ALA A 54 35.14 -15.86 5.96
N GLN A 55 35.25 -14.58 5.59
CA GLN A 55 34.58 -14.05 4.41
C GLN A 55 35.07 -14.74 3.13
N ALA A 56 36.38 -14.82 2.94
CA ALA A 56 36.99 -15.48 1.79
C ALA A 56 36.43 -16.90 1.61
N LYS A 57 36.31 -17.66 2.71
CA LYS A 57 35.76 -19.01 2.69
C LYS A 57 34.26 -19.05 2.42
N ILE A 58 33.46 -18.21 3.09
CA ILE A 58 32.00 -18.18 2.92
C ILE A 58 31.64 -17.83 1.46
N ILE A 59 32.17 -16.71 0.96
CA ILE A 59 31.85 -16.20 -0.38
C ILE A 59 32.41 -17.15 -1.45
N GLY A 60 33.64 -17.65 -1.27
CA GLY A 60 34.26 -18.57 -2.20
C GLY A 60 33.52 -19.90 -2.32
N SER A 61 33.06 -20.49 -1.22
CA SER A 61 32.25 -21.71 -1.23
C SER A 61 30.87 -21.49 -1.87
N LEU A 62 30.21 -20.35 -1.60
CA LEU A 62 28.91 -20.01 -2.19
C LEU A 62 29.02 -19.83 -3.71
N ARG A 63 30.01 -19.05 -4.19
CA ARG A 63 30.28 -18.87 -5.62
C ARG A 63 30.76 -20.15 -6.30
N GLY A 64 31.54 -20.98 -5.61
CA GLY A 64 31.93 -22.30 -6.12
C GLY A 64 30.74 -23.23 -6.35
N THR A 65 29.71 -23.11 -5.51
CA THR A 65 28.50 -23.94 -5.57
C THR A 65 27.45 -23.39 -6.55
N TRP A 66 27.19 -22.09 -6.49
CA TRP A 66 26.11 -21.43 -7.25
C TRP A 66 26.59 -20.63 -8.46
N GLY A 67 27.89 -20.57 -8.73
CA GLY A 67 28.48 -19.78 -9.82
C GLY A 67 28.80 -18.33 -9.43
N SER A 68 29.60 -17.67 -10.25
CA SER A 68 30.06 -16.29 -10.02
C SER A 68 28.97 -15.24 -10.23
N GLU A 69 27.86 -15.59 -10.88
CA GLU A 69 26.72 -14.72 -11.10
C GLU A 69 25.88 -14.47 -9.84
N LEU A 70 26.05 -15.28 -8.79
CA LEU A 70 25.37 -15.06 -7.52
C LEU A 70 25.87 -13.73 -6.92
N ASN A 71 24.96 -12.77 -6.79
CA ASN A 71 25.31 -11.47 -6.22
C ASN A 71 25.49 -11.59 -4.71
N ILE A 72 26.70 -11.32 -4.22
CA ILE A 72 27.07 -11.38 -2.80
C ILE A 72 27.78 -10.09 -2.44
N ILE A 73 27.34 -9.47 -1.34
CA ILE A 73 27.86 -8.24 -0.76
C ILE A 73 28.43 -8.62 0.61
N GLY A 74 29.76 -8.68 0.71
CA GLY A 74 30.46 -8.87 1.97
C GLY A 74 30.74 -7.56 2.67
N GLU A 75 30.93 -7.60 4.00
CA GLU A 75 31.46 -6.47 4.76
C GLU A 75 32.88 -6.10 4.33
N GLU A 76 33.74 -7.10 4.15
CA GLU A 76 35.16 -6.88 3.85
C GLU A 76 35.38 -6.65 2.35
N ASP A 77 36.38 -5.84 2.03
CA ASP A 77 36.77 -5.62 0.63
C ASP A 77 37.30 -6.93 0.02
N GLU A 78 36.80 -7.33 -1.15
CA GLU A 78 37.26 -8.55 -1.82
C GLU A 78 38.74 -8.51 -2.24
N GLY A 79 39.34 -7.32 -2.35
CA GLY A 79 40.78 -7.15 -2.52
C GLY A 79 41.59 -7.64 -1.33
N ASP A 80 41.04 -7.53 -0.11
CA ASP A 80 41.66 -7.98 1.14
C ASP A 80 41.17 -9.38 1.56
N ALA A 81 39.94 -9.76 1.18
CA ALA A 81 39.29 -11.04 1.49
C ALA A 81 38.93 -11.82 0.21
N ALA A 82 39.93 -12.08 -0.64
CA ALA A 82 39.74 -12.75 -1.92
C ALA A 82 39.02 -14.11 -1.77
N PRO A 83 37.88 -14.35 -2.46
CA PRO A 83 37.11 -15.59 -2.32
C PRO A 83 37.94 -16.86 -2.59
N THR A 84 37.86 -17.84 -1.69
CA THR A 84 38.59 -19.12 -1.81
C THR A 84 37.64 -20.31 -1.94
N PHE A 85 37.87 -21.13 -2.96
CA PHE A 85 37.12 -22.37 -3.18
C PHE A 85 38.08 -23.55 -3.21
N ASP A 86 37.87 -24.52 -2.34
CA ASP A 86 38.73 -25.70 -2.18
C ASP A 86 38.33 -26.89 -3.07
N GLY A 87 37.32 -26.71 -3.93
CA GLY A 87 36.79 -27.74 -4.82
C GLY A 87 35.62 -28.54 -4.26
N ASN A 88 35.26 -28.38 -2.98
CA ASN A 88 34.12 -29.09 -2.38
C ASN A 88 32.86 -28.22 -2.38
N LEU A 89 31.81 -28.73 -3.02
CA LEU A 89 30.49 -28.06 -3.04
C LEU A 89 29.85 -28.07 -1.65
N LEU A 90 29.07 -27.03 -1.36
CA LEU A 90 28.29 -26.91 -0.14
C LEU A 90 27.12 -27.91 -0.11
N ASN A 91 26.74 -28.36 1.08
CA ASN A 91 25.62 -29.25 1.26
C ASN A 91 24.28 -28.53 1.02
N MET A 92 23.53 -28.98 0.02
CA MET A 92 22.24 -28.41 -0.38
C MET A 92 21.03 -28.96 0.39
N ASN A 93 21.24 -29.95 1.26
CA ASN A 93 20.15 -30.78 1.81
C ASN A 93 20.08 -30.70 3.35
N LEU A 94 20.73 -29.72 3.97
CA LEU A 94 20.75 -29.58 5.44
C LEU A 94 19.37 -29.25 6.03
N LEU A 95 18.44 -28.73 5.21
CA LEU A 95 17.12 -28.26 5.64
C LEU A 95 15.95 -29.03 4.99
N ASP A 96 16.20 -30.17 4.35
CA ASP A 96 15.17 -30.95 3.62
C ASP A 96 14.03 -31.44 4.51
N GLU A 97 14.29 -31.71 5.80
CA GLU A 97 13.31 -32.22 6.76
C GLU A 97 12.65 -31.12 7.62
N THR A 98 12.70 -29.86 7.17
CA THR A 98 12.20 -28.71 7.94
C THR A 98 10.81 -28.25 7.49
N SER A 99 10.20 -27.31 8.23
CA SER A 99 8.91 -26.70 7.87
C SER A 99 8.99 -25.63 6.77
N LEU A 100 10.17 -25.40 6.19
CA LEU A 100 10.36 -24.43 5.12
C LEU A 100 9.62 -24.86 3.86
N GLN A 101 8.79 -23.97 3.33
CA GLN A 101 8.18 -24.13 2.02
C GLN A 101 9.17 -23.68 0.96
N ASP A 102 9.49 -24.57 0.03
CA ASP A 102 10.43 -24.23 -1.02
C ASP A 102 9.80 -23.29 -2.07
N GLU A 103 10.63 -22.42 -2.65
CA GLU A 103 10.25 -21.55 -3.76
C GLU A 103 11.39 -21.43 -4.77
N GLU A 104 11.03 -21.42 -6.06
CA GLU A 104 11.98 -21.15 -7.14
C GLU A 104 12.29 -19.65 -7.19
N LEU A 105 13.59 -19.35 -7.18
CA LEU A 105 14.15 -18.01 -7.19
C LEU A 105 14.97 -17.80 -8.45
N SER A 106 14.80 -16.68 -9.12
CA SER A 106 15.73 -16.29 -10.18
C SER A 106 16.98 -15.66 -9.57
N LEU A 107 18.17 -16.06 -10.03
CA LEU A 107 19.44 -15.59 -9.46
C LEU A 107 19.64 -14.07 -9.57
N ASP A 108 19.07 -13.44 -10.59
CA ASP A 108 19.14 -11.98 -10.81
C ASP A 108 18.21 -11.17 -9.88
N GLU A 109 17.24 -11.82 -9.23
CA GLU A 109 16.33 -11.18 -8.29
C GLU A 109 16.87 -11.16 -6.85
N ILE A 110 17.93 -11.93 -6.58
CA ILE A 110 18.44 -12.15 -5.22
C ILE A 110 19.80 -11.50 -5.00
N SER A 111 20.08 -11.16 -3.76
CA SER A 111 21.38 -10.67 -3.32
C SER A 111 21.66 -11.17 -1.92
N LEU A 112 22.85 -11.69 -1.69
CA LEU A 112 23.28 -12.14 -0.37
C LEU A 112 24.07 -11.02 0.31
N PHE A 113 23.80 -10.79 1.59
CA PHE A 113 24.55 -9.88 2.44
C PHE A 113 25.28 -10.69 3.49
N VAL A 114 26.61 -10.59 3.54
CA VAL A 114 27.48 -11.40 4.38
C VAL A 114 28.25 -10.52 5.35
N ASP A 115 28.02 -10.77 6.63
CA ASP A 115 28.93 -10.34 7.69
C ASP A 115 29.67 -11.61 8.17
N PRO A 116 30.97 -11.75 7.90
CA PRO A 116 31.70 -12.95 8.29
C PRO A 116 31.80 -13.09 9.81
N LEU A 117 31.86 -11.99 10.56
CA LEU A 117 32.13 -11.91 11.99
C LEU A 117 31.52 -10.61 12.58
N ASP A 118 30.23 -10.63 12.92
CA ASP A 118 29.60 -9.56 13.70
C ASP A 118 30.13 -9.62 15.14
N GLY A 119 30.49 -8.46 15.69
CA GLY A 119 31.06 -8.36 17.03
C GLY A 119 32.58 -8.55 17.07
N THR A 120 33.34 -8.08 16.08
CA THR A 120 34.81 -8.16 16.07
C THR A 120 35.45 -7.53 17.31
N ARG A 121 34.87 -6.45 17.85
CA ARG A 121 35.29 -5.87 19.14
C ARG A 121 35.09 -6.86 20.29
N GLU A 122 33.91 -7.47 20.36
CA GLU A 122 33.60 -8.50 21.35
C GLU A 122 34.54 -9.70 21.24
N PHE A 123 34.89 -10.11 20.01
CA PHE A 123 35.84 -11.18 19.74
C PHE A 123 37.23 -10.87 20.32
N VAL A 124 37.78 -9.69 20.00
CA VAL A 124 39.10 -9.24 20.47
C VAL A 124 39.11 -9.01 21.99
N GLU A 125 38.02 -8.52 22.56
CA GLU A 125 37.87 -8.31 24.02
C GLU A 125 37.47 -9.59 24.79
N GLY A 126 37.37 -10.74 24.11
CA GLY A 126 37.10 -12.05 24.71
C GLY A 126 35.65 -12.32 25.15
N ARG A 127 34.70 -11.47 24.74
CA ARG A 127 33.26 -11.66 24.96
C ARG A 127 32.63 -12.51 23.84
N LEU A 128 33.14 -13.72 23.71
CA LEU A 128 32.90 -14.62 22.57
C LEU A 128 31.42 -14.98 22.37
N GLU A 129 30.60 -14.93 23.42
CA GLU A 129 29.16 -15.18 23.34
C GLU A 129 28.38 -14.13 22.53
N ASN A 130 29.02 -13.02 22.18
CA ASN A 130 28.41 -11.94 21.40
C ASN A 130 28.90 -11.89 19.94
N VAL A 131 29.60 -12.93 19.49
CA VAL A 131 30.15 -13.06 18.13
C VAL A 131 29.22 -13.90 17.27
N ALA A 132 28.96 -13.47 16.03
CA ALA A 132 28.13 -14.21 15.09
C ALA A 132 28.65 -14.13 13.65
N SER A 133 28.20 -15.03 12.77
CA SER A 133 28.36 -14.94 11.32
C SER A 133 26.97 -14.79 10.70
N LEU A 134 26.80 -13.84 9.77
CA LEU A 134 25.49 -13.50 9.20
C LEU A 134 25.52 -13.70 7.69
N ILE A 135 24.53 -14.42 7.17
CA ILE A 135 24.28 -14.52 5.71
C ILE A 135 22.80 -14.30 5.48
N GLY A 136 22.44 -13.10 5.03
CA GLY A 136 21.08 -12.72 4.67
C GLY A 136 20.85 -12.89 3.17
N ILE A 137 19.67 -13.37 2.79
CA ILE A 137 19.21 -13.46 1.41
C ILE A 137 18.11 -12.42 1.23
N ALA A 138 18.36 -11.41 0.40
CA ALA A 138 17.36 -10.44 -0.01
C ALA A 138 16.82 -10.80 -1.39
N ARG A 139 15.52 -10.58 -1.61
CA ARG A 139 14.86 -10.64 -2.92
C ARG A 139 14.13 -9.32 -3.16
N HIS A 140 14.35 -8.67 -4.30
CA HIS A 140 13.78 -7.36 -4.61
C HIS A 140 13.96 -6.32 -3.48
N ASN A 141 15.16 -6.28 -2.91
CA ASN A 141 15.56 -5.36 -1.84
C ASN A 141 14.84 -5.57 -0.50
N LYS A 142 14.14 -6.69 -0.30
CA LYS A 142 13.53 -7.09 0.98
C LYS A 142 14.18 -8.37 1.47
N THR A 143 14.30 -8.52 2.78
CA THR A 143 14.80 -9.79 3.33
C THR A 143 13.83 -10.93 2.98
N LEU A 144 14.37 -12.06 2.54
CA LEU A 144 13.62 -13.26 2.19
C LEU A 144 13.90 -14.37 3.19
N ALA A 145 15.18 -14.67 3.41
CA ALA A 145 15.64 -15.71 4.32
C ALA A 145 17.05 -15.38 4.81
N GLY A 146 17.57 -16.15 5.76
CA GLY A 146 18.91 -15.90 6.27
C GLY A 146 19.33 -16.87 7.35
N VAL A 147 20.63 -16.85 7.63
CA VAL A 147 21.26 -17.64 8.68
C VAL A 147 22.11 -16.78 9.60
N VAL A 148 22.11 -17.13 10.88
CA VAL A 148 22.94 -16.54 11.93
C VAL A 148 23.72 -17.66 12.60
N GLY A 149 25.01 -17.76 12.27
CA GLY A 149 25.94 -18.71 12.85
C GLY A 149 26.53 -18.21 14.16
N LEU A 150 26.56 -19.06 15.17
CA LEU A 150 27.13 -18.84 16.49
C LEU A 150 28.39 -19.66 16.66
N PRO A 151 29.60 -19.08 16.46
CA PRO A 151 30.84 -19.82 16.59
C PRO A 151 31.12 -20.30 18.01
N PHE A 152 30.57 -19.64 19.03
CA PHE A 152 30.82 -19.94 20.45
C PHE A 152 29.48 -20.10 21.21
N ALA A 153 28.60 -20.95 20.68
CA ALA A 153 27.28 -21.17 21.25
C ALA A 153 27.34 -21.74 22.68
N GLN A 154 26.47 -21.27 23.58
CA GLN A 154 26.32 -21.83 24.94
C GLN A 154 25.38 -23.04 24.95
N ALA A 155 25.63 -24.03 24.07
CA ALA A 155 24.82 -25.23 23.93
C ALA A 155 25.62 -26.49 24.31
N PRO A 156 25.12 -27.34 25.23
CA PRO A 156 25.78 -28.61 25.56
C PRO A 156 25.95 -29.56 24.37
N GLU A 157 25.06 -29.47 23.38
CA GLU A 157 24.96 -30.40 22.27
C GLU A 157 25.84 -30.04 21.05
N ALA A 158 26.32 -28.79 20.95
CA ALA A 158 27.10 -28.34 19.80
C ALA A 158 27.97 -27.11 20.11
N ASP A 159 29.22 -27.15 19.63
CA ASP A 159 30.17 -26.03 19.69
C ASP A 159 29.78 -24.85 18.77
N ILE A 160 29.12 -25.16 17.65
CA ILE A 160 28.61 -24.19 16.66
C ILE A 160 27.13 -24.46 16.46
N VAL A 161 26.33 -23.39 16.48
CA VAL A 161 24.88 -23.44 16.21
C VAL A 161 24.55 -22.45 15.11
N ILE A 162 23.83 -22.88 14.08
CA ILE A 162 23.35 -22.00 13.01
C ILE A 162 21.84 -21.84 13.14
N HIS A 163 21.37 -20.62 13.39
CA HIS A 163 19.95 -20.30 13.29
C HIS A 163 19.60 -20.01 11.84
N TYR A 164 18.42 -20.41 11.39
CA TYR A 164 17.91 -20.10 10.04
C TYR A 164 16.44 -19.69 10.10
N GLY A 165 15.94 -19.00 9.07
CA GLY A 165 14.51 -18.69 8.92
C GLY A 165 14.15 -17.91 7.67
N ALA A 166 12.89 -18.00 7.24
CA ALA A 166 12.34 -17.29 6.08
C ALA A 166 11.27 -16.26 6.50
N ALA A 167 11.50 -14.98 6.16
CA ALA A 167 10.78 -13.82 6.69
C ALA A 167 9.27 -13.88 6.47
N HIS A 168 8.84 -14.40 5.32
CA HIS A 168 7.43 -14.45 4.92
C HIS A 168 6.72 -15.76 5.31
N GLN A 169 7.44 -16.73 5.89
CA GLN A 169 6.90 -18.01 6.31
C GLN A 169 6.90 -18.08 7.84
N LYS A 170 5.77 -17.71 8.46
CA LYS A 170 5.65 -17.76 9.93
C LYS A 170 5.85 -19.19 10.44
N GLY A 171 6.70 -19.36 11.45
CA GLY A 171 7.03 -20.67 12.03
C GLY A 171 8.08 -21.46 11.24
N SER A 172 8.79 -20.84 10.30
CA SER A 172 9.83 -21.47 9.48
C SER A 172 11.27 -21.27 9.99
N ALA A 173 11.44 -20.82 11.23
CA ALA A 173 12.76 -20.68 11.86
C ALA A 173 13.17 -21.94 12.64
N GLY A 174 14.46 -22.26 12.61
CA GLY A 174 15.03 -23.39 13.34
C GLY A 174 16.52 -23.23 13.62
N THR A 175 17.14 -24.33 14.06
CA THR A 175 18.59 -24.40 14.33
C THR A 175 19.21 -25.63 13.68
N TRP A 176 20.48 -25.50 13.31
CA TRP A 176 21.34 -26.59 12.85
C TRP A 176 22.63 -26.64 13.69
N PRO A 177 22.97 -27.80 14.31
CA PRO A 177 22.12 -28.97 14.45
C PRO A 177 20.86 -28.66 15.27
N VAL A 178 19.82 -29.49 15.13
CA VAL A 178 18.56 -29.31 15.87
C VAL A 178 18.84 -29.38 17.37
N LEU A 179 18.51 -28.30 18.07
CA LEU A 179 18.65 -28.21 19.52
C LEU A 179 17.36 -28.65 20.23
N LYS A 180 17.48 -29.20 21.44
CA LYS A 180 16.32 -29.43 22.30
C LYS A 180 15.83 -28.10 22.87
N GLU A 181 14.53 -27.87 22.82
CA GLU A 181 13.92 -26.75 23.52
C GLU A 181 14.18 -26.88 25.02
N LYS A 182 14.63 -25.78 25.64
CA LYS A 182 14.73 -25.68 27.09
C LYS A 182 13.50 -24.94 27.60
N ASP A 183 12.76 -25.59 28.50
CA ASP A 183 11.73 -24.93 29.30
C ASP A 183 12.41 -23.95 30.26
N GLY A 184 12.46 -22.68 29.86
CA GLY A 184 12.83 -21.58 30.74
C GLY A 184 11.58 -21.03 31.42
N SER A 185 11.60 -20.88 32.75
CA SER A 185 10.65 -20.00 33.42
C SER A 185 11.02 -18.56 33.08
N ILE A 186 10.23 -17.92 32.23
CA ILE A 186 10.42 -16.53 31.89
C ILE A 186 9.34 -15.70 32.57
N ASP A 187 9.74 -14.62 33.23
CA ASP A 187 8.80 -13.62 33.75
C ASP A 187 8.28 -12.80 32.58
N ASP A 188 7.04 -13.06 32.20
CA ASP A 188 6.31 -12.36 31.15
C ASP A 188 5.85 -10.96 31.57
N ASN A 189 6.01 -10.56 32.84
CA ASN A 189 5.55 -9.26 33.34
C ASN A 189 6.60 -8.13 33.22
N VAL A 190 7.79 -8.41 32.69
CA VAL A 190 8.88 -7.45 32.55
C VAL A 190 9.22 -7.21 31.08
N VAL A 191 9.10 -5.96 30.65
CA VAL A 191 9.57 -5.54 29.32
C VAL A 191 11.08 -5.35 29.35
N THR A 192 11.82 -6.03 28.48
CA THR A 192 13.29 -5.88 28.40
C THR A 192 13.70 -5.05 27.19
N VAL A 193 14.46 -3.98 27.42
CA VAL A 193 15.01 -3.10 26.38
C VAL A 193 16.51 -3.38 26.22
N PHE A 194 16.93 -3.82 25.03
CA PHE A 194 18.32 -4.09 24.68
C PHE A 194 18.93 -2.95 23.87
N THR A 195 20.09 -2.44 24.27
CA THR A 195 20.77 -1.35 23.55
C THR A 195 22.28 -1.55 23.50
N GLY A 196 22.98 -0.76 22.67
CA GLY A 196 24.42 -0.59 22.81
C GLY A 196 24.79 0.42 23.91
N ASP A 197 26.08 0.69 24.06
CA ASP A 197 26.69 1.68 24.97
C ASP A 197 26.82 3.08 24.33
N SER A 198 26.02 3.38 23.30
CA SER A 198 26.16 4.61 22.53
C SER A 198 25.87 5.87 23.35
N LYS A 199 26.69 6.90 23.10
CA LYS A 199 26.52 8.25 23.65
C LYS A 199 25.72 9.17 22.71
N ASP A 200 25.24 8.65 21.60
CA ASP A 200 24.39 9.42 20.68
C ASP A 200 23.08 9.80 21.36
N GLU A 201 22.79 11.10 21.40
CA GLU A 201 21.62 11.66 22.07
C GLU A 201 20.29 11.09 21.54
N ILE A 202 20.20 10.77 20.25
CA ILE A 202 18.97 10.23 19.65
C ILE A 202 18.78 8.78 20.07
N LEU A 203 19.84 7.97 20.07
CA LEU A 203 19.77 6.59 20.56
C LEU A 203 19.44 6.53 22.05
N GLN A 204 19.97 7.46 22.85
CA GLN A 204 19.61 7.60 24.27
C GLN A 204 18.14 7.98 24.45
N LYS A 205 17.62 8.91 23.64
CA LYS A 205 16.19 9.26 23.64
C LYS A 205 15.31 8.08 23.26
N ALA A 206 15.65 7.34 22.19
CA ALA A 206 14.91 6.13 21.81
C ALA A 206 14.88 5.10 22.93
N THR A 207 16.02 4.92 23.63
CA THR A 207 16.11 4.06 24.81
C THR A 207 15.17 4.53 25.93
N LEU A 208 15.21 5.82 26.26
CA LEU A 208 14.33 6.41 27.29
C LEU A 208 12.85 6.29 26.93
N HIS A 209 12.48 6.52 25.66
CA HIS A 209 11.12 6.31 25.20
C HIS A 209 10.69 4.85 25.38
N ALA A 210 11.52 3.89 24.99
CA ALA A 210 11.23 2.47 25.17
C ALA A 210 11.00 2.10 26.64
N LEU A 211 11.85 2.62 27.54
CA LEU A 211 11.76 2.37 28.99
C LEU A 211 10.52 3.00 29.64
N ASN A 212 10.03 4.10 29.09
CA ASN A 212 8.87 4.82 29.63
C ASN A 212 7.53 4.36 29.06
N LEU A 213 7.52 3.49 28.05
CA LEU A 213 6.31 2.99 27.41
C LEU A 213 5.67 1.80 28.15
N ALA A 214 6.33 1.26 29.17
CA ALA A 214 5.84 0.19 30.03
C ALA A 214 6.16 0.47 31.50
N GLU A 215 5.33 -0.04 32.42
CA GLU A 215 5.49 0.21 33.86
C GLU A 215 6.68 -0.55 34.47
N ASN A 216 6.88 -1.81 34.06
CA ASN A 216 7.96 -2.66 34.53
C ASN A 216 8.97 -2.90 33.41
N THR A 217 10.03 -2.10 33.38
CA THR A 217 11.08 -2.21 32.36
C THR A 217 12.44 -2.58 32.93
N ARG A 218 13.20 -3.34 32.14
CA ARG A 218 14.59 -3.70 32.40
C ARG A 218 15.45 -3.26 31.24
N HIS A 219 16.45 -2.42 31.50
CA HIS A 219 17.43 -2.00 30.50
C HIS A 219 18.67 -2.91 30.55
N VAL A 220 19.09 -3.43 29.40
CA VAL A 220 20.29 -4.27 29.27
C VAL A 220 21.16 -3.75 28.13
N ILE A 221 22.43 -3.48 28.43
CA ILE A 221 23.43 -3.09 27.42
C ILE A 221 24.09 -4.35 26.86
N VAL A 222 24.07 -4.49 25.53
CA VAL A 222 24.59 -5.65 24.78
C VAL A 222 25.38 -5.17 23.55
N GLY A 223 26.65 -5.58 23.46
CA GLY A 223 27.52 -5.39 22.29
C GLY A 223 27.16 -6.35 21.15
N GLY A 224 27.58 -6.05 19.91
CA GLY A 224 27.25 -6.83 18.71
C GLY A 224 25.80 -6.64 18.22
N THR A 225 25.58 -6.52 16.92
CA THR A 225 24.23 -6.32 16.35
C THR A 225 23.42 -7.62 16.41
N ALA A 226 24.02 -8.73 15.99
CA ALA A 226 23.42 -10.06 16.01
C ALA A 226 23.04 -10.50 17.43
N SER A 227 23.89 -10.18 18.40
CA SER A 227 23.66 -10.48 19.81
C SER A 227 22.37 -9.86 20.35
N LYS A 228 22.06 -8.62 19.97
CA LYS A 228 20.79 -7.97 20.33
C LYS A 228 19.60 -8.71 19.72
N PHE A 229 19.67 -9.10 18.46
CA PHE A 229 18.62 -9.90 17.81
C PHE A 229 18.44 -11.27 18.46
N GLN A 230 19.53 -11.95 18.83
CA GLN A 230 19.46 -13.23 19.52
C GLN A 230 18.75 -13.13 20.87
N ARG A 231 18.95 -12.04 21.62
CA ARG A 231 18.19 -11.82 22.85
C ARG A 231 16.70 -11.71 22.59
N LEU A 232 16.26 -11.07 21.50
CA LEU A 232 14.84 -11.00 21.13
C LEU A 232 14.23 -12.37 20.81
N LEU A 233 15.05 -13.33 20.33
CA LEU A 233 14.60 -14.70 20.06
C LEU A 233 14.40 -15.54 21.33
N SER A 234 15.02 -15.15 22.44
CA SER A 234 15.01 -15.90 23.70
C SER A 234 14.29 -15.19 24.84
N VAL A 235 14.02 -13.88 24.70
CA VAL A 235 13.36 -13.05 25.72
C VAL A 235 12.06 -12.52 25.14
N PRO A 236 10.89 -12.99 25.59
CA PRO A 236 9.60 -12.42 25.21
C PRO A 236 9.47 -10.99 25.75
N ASN A 237 8.49 -10.24 25.24
CA ASN A 237 8.19 -8.87 25.66
C ASN A 237 9.43 -7.96 25.59
N SER A 238 10.23 -8.09 24.54
CA SER A 238 11.50 -7.37 24.42
C SER A 238 11.64 -6.57 23.13
N VAL A 239 12.40 -5.48 23.23
CA VAL A 239 12.70 -4.56 22.14
C VAL A 239 14.19 -4.24 22.14
N ALA A 240 14.78 -4.11 20.96
CA ALA A 240 16.17 -3.70 20.77
C ALA A 240 16.26 -2.37 20.01
N VAL A 241 17.16 -1.49 20.43
CA VAL A 241 17.55 -0.27 19.72
C VAL A 241 18.99 -0.42 19.23
N LEU A 242 19.16 -0.36 17.92
CA LEU A 242 20.44 -0.55 17.23
C LEU A 242 21.05 0.78 16.78
N HIS A 243 22.35 0.76 16.51
CA HIS A 243 23.12 1.97 16.19
C HIS A 243 22.93 2.42 14.72
N PHE A 244 23.05 3.71 14.45
CA PHE A 244 23.14 4.32 13.11
C PHE A 244 24.31 3.80 12.24
N LYS A 245 25.26 3.07 12.85
CA LYS A 245 26.45 2.55 12.17
C LYS A 245 26.24 1.12 11.66
N SER A 246 25.12 0.49 12.04
CA SER A 246 24.80 -0.83 11.52
C SER A 246 24.61 -0.79 10.00
N GLN A 247 24.90 -1.90 9.34
CA GLN A 247 24.84 -2.05 7.89
C GLN A 247 23.76 -3.06 7.45
N LEU A 248 23.56 -3.19 6.15
CA LEU A 248 22.60 -4.14 5.58
C LEU A 248 22.97 -5.59 5.95
N TRP A 249 24.26 -5.94 5.96
CA TRP A 249 24.74 -7.27 6.35
C TRP A 249 24.48 -7.60 7.82
N ASP A 250 24.55 -6.64 8.74
CA ASP A 250 24.22 -6.84 10.16
C ASP A 250 22.76 -7.23 10.41
N THR A 251 21.87 -6.84 9.49
CA THR A 251 20.41 -6.84 9.72
C THR A 251 19.65 -7.80 8.83
N CYS A 252 20.11 -8.04 7.60
CA CYS A 252 19.37 -8.83 6.60
C CYS A 252 19.03 -10.24 7.10
N ALA A 253 20.02 -10.96 7.65
CA ALA A 253 19.84 -12.31 8.16
C ALA A 253 18.99 -12.36 9.44
N SER A 254 19.25 -11.45 10.37
CA SER A 254 18.54 -11.45 11.65
C SER A 254 17.07 -11.00 11.48
N GLU A 255 16.81 -10.07 10.55
CA GLU A 255 15.45 -9.65 10.21
C GLU A 255 14.60 -10.82 9.70
N SER A 256 15.13 -11.70 8.85
CA SER A 256 14.35 -12.82 8.33
C SER A 256 13.93 -13.77 9.45
N ILE A 257 14.84 -14.07 10.37
CA ILE A 257 14.58 -14.96 11.50
C ILE A 257 13.56 -14.34 12.46
N ILE A 258 13.73 -13.07 12.82
CA ILE A 258 12.79 -12.36 13.72
C ILE A 258 11.38 -12.30 13.10
N ASN A 259 11.27 -11.89 11.83
CA ASN A 259 9.99 -11.81 11.13
C ASN A 259 9.30 -13.19 11.01
N SER A 260 10.07 -14.26 10.77
CA SER A 260 9.54 -15.62 10.71
C SER A 260 8.98 -16.12 12.06
N LYS A 261 9.47 -15.56 13.18
CA LYS A 261 8.94 -15.80 14.53
C LYS A 261 7.84 -14.82 14.94
N GLY A 262 7.40 -13.95 14.04
CA GLY A 262 6.33 -12.97 14.28
C GLY A 262 6.80 -11.63 14.84
N GLY A 263 8.10 -11.43 15.04
CA GLY A 263 8.66 -10.16 15.49
C GLY A 263 8.66 -9.10 14.39
N LYS A 264 9.08 -7.89 14.74
CA LYS A 264 9.21 -6.76 13.81
C LYS A 264 10.63 -6.27 13.78
N VAL A 265 11.08 -5.82 12.60
CA VAL A 265 12.30 -5.04 12.43
C VAL A 265 12.01 -3.89 11.46
N THR A 266 12.29 -2.68 11.89
CA THR A 266 12.10 -1.45 11.09
C THR A 266 13.24 -0.49 11.38
N ASP A 267 13.31 0.61 10.62
CA ASP A 267 14.05 1.76 11.12
C ASP A 267 13.42 2.34 12.41
N MET A 268 14.10 3.30 13.02
CA MET A 268 13.65 3.91 14.28
C MET A 268 12.28 4.63 14.18
N PHE A 269 11.80 4.90 12.96
CA PHE A 269 10.57 5.62 12.70
C PHE A 269 9.46 4.69 12.18
N GLY A 270 9.70 3.38 12.08
CA GLY A 270 8.70 2.39 11.68
C GLY A 270 8.66 2.07 10.19
N SER A 271 9.59 2.60 9.38
CA SER A 271 9.69 2.22 7.96
C SER A 271 10.41 0.87 7.82
N PRO A 272 9.93 -0.06 6.98
CA PRO A 272 10.64 -1.32 6.73
C PRO A 272 12.06 -1.08 6.19
N LEU A 273 13.00 -1.95 6.56
CA LEU A 273 14.35 -1.90 6.02
C LEU A 273 14.37 -2.21 4.51
N VAL A 274 15.42 -1.74 3.84
CA VAL A 274 15.63 -1.94 2.40
C VAL A 274 17.03 -2.48 2.19
N HIS A 275 17.11 -3.75 1.81
CA HIS A 275 18.32 -4.52 1.57
C HIS A 275 18.73 -4.48 0.10
N SER A 276 19.07 -3.29 -0.39
CA SER A 276 19.43 -3.09 -1.81
C SER A 276 20.95 -2.93 -1.97
N PRO A 277 21.58 -3.67 -2.91
CA PRO A 277 22.99 -3.46 -3.21
C PRO A 277 23.26 -2.18 -4.01
N GLN A 278 22.23 -1.47 -4.47
CA GLN A 278 22.35 -0.23 -5.26
C GLN A 278 22.32 1.06 -4.43
N ARG A 279 22.36 0.97 -3.09
CA ARG A 279 22.37 2.13 -2.18
C ARG A 279 23.51 2.03 -1.18
N SER A 280 23.70 3.11 -0.40
CA SER A 280 24.58 3.07 0.76
C SER A 280 24.16 1.95 1.71
N PHE A 281 25.13 1.17 2.18
CA PHE A 281 24.87 0.00 3.03
C PHE A 281 24.50 0.36 4.48
N GLY A 282 24.60 1.63 4.88
CA GLY A 282 24.26 2.05 6.24
C GLY A 282 22.77 2.05 6.54
N ASN A 283 22.40 1.58 7.73
CA ASN A 283 21.10 1.80 8.36
C ASN A 283 21.07 3.20 8.99
N ILE A 284 21.05 4.22 8.13
CA ILE A 284 21.21 5.64 8.50
C ILE A 284 20.07 6.21 9.35
N PHE A 285 18.99 5.46 9.56
CA PHE A 285 17.84 5.81 10.40
C PHE A 285 17.79 4.97 11.69
N ALA A 286 18.91 4.31 12.04
CA ALA A 286 18.98 3.30 13.10
C ALA A 286 17.96 2.17 12.86
N VAL A 287 17.90 1.20 13.78
CA VAL A 287 16.98 0.06 13.68
C VAL A 287 16.33 -0.18 15.04
N ILE A 288 15.04 -0.49 15.02
CA ILE A 288 14.30 -1.03 16.15
C ILE A 288 13.88 -2.44 15.77
N ALA A 289 13.98 -3.37 16.71
CA ALA A 289 13.47 -4.72 16.55
C ALA A 289 12.71 -5.18 17.80
N SER A 290 11.74 -6.07 17.64
CA SER A 290 10.93 -6.63 18.74
C SER A 290 10.86 -8.14 18.70
N SER A 291 10.62 -8.77 19.86
CA SER A 291 10.21 -10.17 19.93
C SER A 291 8.84 -10.39 19.25
N GLY A 292 8.50 -11.67 19.02
CA GLY A 292 7.34 -12.07 18.20
C GLY A 292 5.99 -12.10 18.89
N ASP A 293 5.96 -11.81 20.19
CA ASP A 293 4.72 -11.64 20.95
C ASP A 293 4.00 -10.32 20.61
N LYS A 294 2.71 -10.28 20.93
CA LYS A 294 1.83 -9.17 20.55
C LYS A 294 2.20 -7.89 21.31
N GLU A 295 2.54 -8.04 22.58
CA GLU A 295 2.90 -6.97 23.50
C GLU A 295 4.15 -6.21 23.02
N ALA A 296 5.21 -6.92 22.63
CA ALA A 296 6.41 -6.33 22.04
C ALA A 296 6.13 -5.67 20.68
N SER A 297 5.28 -6.27 19.85
CA SER A 297 4.85 -5.68 18.58
C SER A 297 4.08 -4.37 18.76
N GLU A 298 3.23 -4.25 19.79
CA GLU A 298 2.54 -3.00 20.14
C GLU A 298 3.50 -1.96 20.72
N LEU A 299 4.45 -2.38 21.55
CA LEU A 299 5.50 -1.54 22.09
C LEU A 299 6.39 -0.96 21.00
N HIS A 300 6.76 -1.77 20.00
CA HIS A 300 7.51 -1.38 18.81
C HIS A 300 6.82 -0.22 18.08
N ASP A 301 5.53 -0.36 17.79
CA ASP A 301 4.76 0.65 17.07
C ASP A 301 4.65 1.96 17.87
N LYS A 302 4.43 1.85 19.19
CA LYS A 302 4.41 3.01 20.10
C LYS A 302 5.76 3.72 20.15
N LEU A 303 6.86 2.97 20.21
CA LEU A 303 8.21 3.52 20.20
C LEU A 303 8.50 4.27 18.90
N CYS A 304 8.18 3.67 17.75
CA CYS A 304 8.31 4.34 16.46
C CYS A 304 7.47 5.63 16.40
N ALA A 305 6.26 5.62 16.96
CA ALA A 305 5.41 6.81 17.05
C ALA A 305 6.00 7.91 17.96
N GLN A 306 6.60 7.54 19.09
CA GLN A 306 7.30 8.49 19.96
C GLN A 306 8.50 9.12 19.25
N MET A 307 9.26 8.32 18.47
CA MET A 307 10.39 8.84 17.69
C MET A 307 9.95 9.80 16.58
N ARG A 308 8.80 9.56 15.94
CA ARG A 308 8.17 10.53 15.02
C ARG A 308 7.65 11.78 15.72
N ALA A 309 7.32 11.70 17.00
CA ALA A 309 6.88 12.83 17.82
C ALA A 309 8.04 13.67 18.39
N ASP A 310 9.26 13.12 18.51
CA ASP A 310 10.45 13.88 18.91
C ASP A 310 10.96 14.72 17.73
N THR A 311 10.44 15.94 17.62
CA THR A 311 10.74 16.86 16.51
C THR A 311 12.22 17.22 16.41
N LYS A 312 12.96 17.23 17.52
CA LYS A 312 14.41 17.46 17.54
C LYS A 312 15.17 16.30 16.91
N ALA A 313 14.80 15.07 17.26
CA ALA A 313 15.38 13.87 16.65
C ALA A 313 15.05 13.82 15.15
N VAL A 314 13.79 14.12 14.79
CA VAL A 314 13.37 14.21 13.39
C VAL A 314 14.19 15.25 12.64
N HIS A 315 14.31 16.48 13.14
CA HIS A 315 15.07 17.54 12.46
C HIS A 315 16.56 17.19 12.32
N LYS A 316 17.17 16.64 13.38
CA LYS A 316 18.59 16.23 13.37
C LYS A 316 18.88 15.15 12.33
N ILE A 317 17.94 14.23 12.08
CA ILE A 317 18.11 13.14 11.11
C ILE A 317 17.63 13.53 9.71
N PHE A 318 16.44 14.11 9.59
CA PHE A 318 15.77 14.35 8.31
C PHE A 318 15.97 15.77 7.76
N GLY A 319 16.52 16.71 8.53
CA GLY A 319 16.66 18.12 8.13
C GLY A 319 17.42 18.32 6.82
N LYS A 320 18.39 17.46 6.49
CA LYS A 320 19.10 17.53 5.20
C LYS A 320 18.20 17.26 3.98
N TRP A 321 17.07 16.58 4.18
CA TRP A 321 16.05 16.38 3.13
C TRP A 321 14.89 17.35 3.28
N MET A 322 14.44 17.62 4.51
CA MET A 322 13.26 18.44 4.80
C MET A 322 13.51 19.95 4.79
N GLY A 323 14.77 20.37 4.76
CA GLY A 323 15.15 21.78 4.83
C GLY A 323 15.40 22.27 6.25
N SER A 324 15.58 23.58 6.39
CA SER A 324 16.13 24.19 7.60
C SER A 324 15.13 24.37 8.75
N THR A 325 13.83 24.19 8.52
CA THR A 325 12.80 24.50 9.50
C THR A 325 12.60 23.33 10.46
N GLU A 326 12.81 23.57 11.75
CA GLU A 326 12.55 22.57 12.79
C GLU A 326 11.02 22.36 12.95
N PRO A 327 10.52 21.12 12.86
CA PRO A 327 9.09 20.86 13.01
C PRO A 327 8.59 21.18 14.42
N SER A 328 7.35 21.66 14.52
CA SER A 328 6.67 21.94 15.80
C SER A 328 5.68 20.85 16.23
N THR A 329 5.40 19.88 15.36
CA THR A 329 4.44 18.78 15.58
C THR A 329 5.04 17.44 15.17
N PRO A 330 4.48 16.29 15.61
CA PRO A 330 4.93 14.98 15.15
C PRO A 330 4.93 14.85 13.62
N GLN A 331 5.92 14.15 13.05
CA GLN A 331 6.15 14.10 11.61
C GLN A 331 6.08 12.67 11.04
N ALA A 332 5.34 12.48 9.94
CA ALA A 332 5.14 11.20 9.26
C ALA A 332 6.30 10.82 8.32
N VAL A 333 7.52 10.89 8.83
CA VAL A 333 8.78 10.65 8.06
C VAL A 333 8.98 9.20 7.62
N ASP A 334 8.20 8.25 8.14
CA ASP A 334 8.12 6.86 7.69
C ASP A 334 7.35 6.73 6.37
N VAL A 335 6.38 7.61 6.13
CA VAL A 335 5.50 7.60 4.95
C VAL A 335 6.04 8.49 3.83
N ILE A 336 6.60 9.66 4.17
CA ILE A 336 7.10 10.63 3.18
C ILE A 336 8.48 10.22 2.67
N ARG A 337 8.47 9.19 1.83
CA ARG A 337 9.65 8.58 1.21
C ARG A 337 9.37 8.23 -0.24
N ASN A 338 10.40 8.25 -1.07
CA ASN A 338 10.30 7.71 -2.43
C ASN A 338 10.08 6.18 -2.42
N LEU A 339 9.96 5.58 -3.60
CA LEU A 339 9.68 4.14 -3.77
C LEU A 339 10.82 3.22 -3.32
N ASP A 340 11.99 3.80 -3.05
CA ASP A 340 13.19 3.10 -2.57
C ASP A 340 13.45 3.33 -1.08
N GLY A 341 12.52 4.03 -0.40
CA GLY A 341 12.53 4.22 1.05
C GLY A 341 13.45 5.34 1.54
N ILE A 342 13.86 6.25 0.65
CA ILE A 342 14.63 7.45 0.98
C ILE A 342 13.66 8.63 1.15
N PRO A 343 13.84 9.52 2.14
CA PRO A 343 13.02 10.72 2.29
C PRO A 343 13.05 11.60 1.03
N LEU A 344 11.92 12.21 0.69
CA LEU A 344 11.86 13.19 -0.39
C LEU A 344 12.71 14.41 0.00
N SER A 345 13.59 14.86 -0.89
CA SER A 345 14.36 16.08 -0.69
C SER A 345 13.53 17.32 -1.04
N THR A 346 13.84 18.45 -0.42
CA THR A 346 13.32 19.77 -0.81
C THR A 346 13.53 20.02 -2.29
N LYS A 347 14.67 19.58 -2.85
CA LYS A 347 14.98 19.76 -4.27
C LYS A 347 14.04 18.97 -5.18
N GLU A 348 13.77 17.70 -4.85
CA GLU A 348 12.80 16.89 -5.61
C GLU A 348 11.41 17.52 -5.59
N ILE A 349 10.94 17.99 -4.43
CA ILE A 349 9.63 18.65 -4.32
C ILE A 349 9.62 19.98 -5.09
N GLU A 350 10.67 20.79 -4.97
CA GLU A 350 10.83 22.04 -5.71
C GLU A 350 10.75 21.81 -7.22
N ASP A 351 11.48 20.81 -7.73
CA ASP A 351 11.52 20.49 -9.16
C ASP A 351 10.16 20.02 -9.67
N PHE A 352 9.44 19.20 -8.89
CA PHE A 352 8.07 18.78 -9.22
C PHE A 352 7.07 19.94 -9.20
N VAL A 353 7.15 20.83 -8.22
CA VAL A 353 6.14 21.88 -8.03
C VAL A 353 6.38 23.08 -8.94
N LEU A 354 7.61 23.52 -9.15
CA LEU A 354 7.86 24.77 -9.87
C LEU A 354 7.48 24.67 -11.35
N GLU A 355 7.72 23.56 -12.04
CA GLU A 355 7.38 23.38 -13.48
C GLU A 355 7.79 24.58 -14.37
N GLY A 356 8.92 25.23 -14.07
CA GLY A 356 9.40 26.42 -14.78
C GLY A 356 8.98 27.77 -14.19
N ARG A 357 8.23 27.78 -13.08
CA ARG A 357 7.97 28.98 -12.25
C ARG A 357 9.22 29.39 -11.45
N LYS A 358 9.27 30.65 -11.02
CA LYS A 358 10.29 31.14 -10.09
C LYS A 358 9.86 30.84 -8.65
N GLY A 359 10.80 30.37 -7.85
CA GLY A 359 10.62 30.11 -6.43
C GLY A 359 11.81 29.34 -5.89
N SER A 360 11.95 29.30 -4.58
CA SER A 360 12.90 28.41 -3.92
C SER A 360 12.27 27.84 -2.66
N LEU A 361 12.26 26.52 -2.55
CA LEU A 361 11.66 25.83 -1.41
C LEU A 361 12.67 25.82 -0.26
N LYS A 362 12.36 26.54 0.82
CA LYS A 362 13.16 26.59 2.04
C LYS A 362 13.11 25.27 2.81
N GLY A 363 11.93 24.67 2.86
CA GLY A 363 11.69 23.44 3.59
C GLY A 363 10.26 22.94 3.44
N TYR A 364 10.01 21.76 4.01
CA TYR A 364 8.66 21.24 4.17
C TYR A 364 8.52 20.53 5.51
N SER A 365 7.28 20.43 5.98
CA SER A 365 6.90 19.55 7.09
C SER A 365 5.85 18.54 6.63
N ALA A 366 5.77 17.41 7.31
CA ALA A 366 4.81 16.34 7.06
C ALA A 366 4.08 15.98 8.38
N PRO A 367 3.15 16.82 8.86
CA PRO A 367 2.49 16.59 10.13
C PRO A 367 1.78 15.24 10.17
N GLU A 368 1.91 14.51 11.28
CA GLU A 368 1.22 13.22 11.48
C GLU A 368 -0.30 13.33 11.38
N SER A 369 -0.88 14.48 11.73
CA SER A 369 -2.31 14.73 11.59
C SER A 369 -2.80 14.73 10.13
N GLY A 370 -1.90 14.99 9.18
CA GLY A 370 -2.17 14.94 7.75
C GLY A 370 -1.75 13.64 7.08
N ALA A 371 -1.27 12.66 7.85
CA ALA A 371 -0.77 11.39 7.34
C ALA A 371 -1.83 10.29 7.35
N TRP A 372 -1.72 9.39 6.40
CA TRP A 372 -2.60 8.23 6.23
C TRP A 372 -1.76 6.98 6.05
N ARG A 373 -2.00 5.98 6.91
CA ARG A 373 -1.40 4.64 6.83
C ARG A 373 -2.54 3.67 6.54
N GLY A 374 -2.85 3.52 5.26
CA GLY A 374 -4.08 2.91 4.80
C GLY A 374 -3.95 1.47 4.36
N MET A 375 -5.11 0.82 4.24
CA MET A 375 -5.24 -0.51 3.63
C MET A 375 -4.71 -0.56 2.18
N MET A 376 -4.95 0.49 1.38
CA MET A 376 -4.64 0.51 -0.06
C MET A 376 -3.48 1.43 -0.44
N SER A 377 -3.07 2.34 0.43
CA SER A 377 -1.97 3.27 0.17
C SER A 377 -1.55 3.94 1.46
N ASN A 378 -0.29 4.33 1.53
CA ASN A 378 0.16 5.34 2.48
C ASN A 378 0.13 6.71 1.81
N GLY A 379 0.10 7.76 2.59
CA GLY A 379 0.26 9.11 2.07
C GLY A 379 0.28 10.15 3.17
N GLY A 380 0.51 11.40 2.80
CA GLY A 380 0.42 12.49 3.75
C GLY A 380 0.50 13.85 3.08
N ARG A 381 -0.07 14.84 3.76
CA ARG A 381 0.06 16.25 3.39
C ARG A 381 1.46 16.76 3.74
N LEU A 382 2.10 17.40 2.77
CA LEU A 382 3.32 18.18 2.96
C LEU A 382 2.93 19.65 3.03
N LEU A 383 3.36 20.35 4.08
CA LEU A 383 3.25 21.80 4.19
C LEU A 383 4.56 22.41 3.69
N LEU A 384 4.46 23.30 2.71
CA LEU A 384 5.60 23.87 1.98
C LEU A 384 5.93 25.27 2.50
N GLU A 385 7.21 25.52 2.76
CA GLU A 385 7.73 26.84 3.13
C GLU A 385 8.64 27.35 2.01
N TRP A 386 8.25 28.47 1.40
CA TRP A 386 8.98 29.09 0.29
C TRP A 386 9.79 30.30 0.77
N GLU A 387 10.98 30.51 0.20
CA GLU A 387 11.80 31.71 0.49
C GLU A 387 11.14 33.00 -0.04
N ASN A 388 10.51 32.93 -1.22
CA ASN A 388 9.74 34.02 -1.81
C ASN A 388 8.48 33.43 -2.49
N ASN A 389 7.29 33.84 -2.03
CA ASN A 389 6.00 33.51 -2.65
C ASN A 389 5.10 34.77 -2.67
N ASP A 390 5.69 35.90 -3.06
CA ASP A 390 5.06 37.23 -2.92
C ASP A 390 3.77 37.36 -3.74
N ASP A 391 3.67 36.63 -4.85
CA ASP A 391 2.51 36.62 -5.74
C ASP A 391 1.42 35.61 -5.31
N GLY A 392 1.70 34.74 -4.32
CA GLY A 392 0.77 33.75 -3.79
C GLY A 392 0.41 32.60 -4.75
N GLU A 393 1.14 32.43 -5.86
CA GLU A 393 0.85 31.41 -6.88
C GLU A 393 1.41 30.02 -6.55
N LEU A 394 2.36 29.92 -5.62
CA LEU A 394 2.94 28.63 -5.20
C LEU A 394 2.06 27.99 -4.11
N PRO A 395 1.82 26.67 -4.16
CA PRO A 395 1.00 26.00 -3.19
C PRO A 395 1.64 26.01 -1.80
N SER A 396 0.82 26.23 -0.77
CA SER A 396 1.21 26.12 0.64
C SER A 396 1.21 24.66 1.12
N SER A 397 0.50 23.77 0.45
CA SER A 397 0.52 22.33 0.72
C SER A 397 0.36 21.50 -0.55
N VAL A 398 0.84 20.26 -0.47
CA VAL A 398 0.67 19.22 -1.51
C VAL A 398 0.37 17.89 -0.82
N PHE A 399 -0.31 16.97 -1.52
CA PHE A 399 -0.60 15.64 -1.00
C PHE A 399 0.29 14.59 -1.68
N TYR A 400 1.04 13.82 -0.90
CA TYR A 400 1.88 12.75 -1.41
C TYR A 400 1.23 11.39 -1.13
N LYS A 401 0.94 10.61 -2.17
CA LYS A 401 0.42 9.24 -2.07
C LYS A 401 1.51 8.26 -2.49
N ARG A 402 1.74 7.23 -1.68
CA ARG A 402 2.80 6.22 -1.85
C ARG A 402 2.26 4.81 -1.67
N ILE A 403 2.54 3.95 -2.62
CA ILE A 403 2.12 2.54 -2.65
C ILE A 403 3.34 1.70 -2.97
N VAL A 404 3.77 0.89 -2.03
CA VAL A 404 4.72 -0.21 -2.28
C VAL A 404 3.96 -1.47 -1.92
N MET A 405 3.60 -2.27 -2.91
CA MET A 405 2.65 -3.37 -2.71
C MET A 405 3.14 -4.36 -1.65
N ALA A 406 4.45 -4.64 -1.63
CA ALA A 406 5.09 -5.48 -0.62
C ALA A 406 5.03 -4.91 0.81
N ASP A 407 4.95 -3.59 0.98
CA ASP A 407 4.87 -2.95 2.31
C ASP A 407 3.44 -3.00 2.88
N LEU A 408 2.41 -3.09 2.03
CA LEU A 408 1.01 -3.09 2.44
C LEU A 408 0.55 -4.48 2.95
N GLU A 409 0.10 -4.53 4.20
CA GLU A 409 -0.43 -5.76 4.81
C GLU A 409 -1.59 -6.34 4.00
N HIS A 410 -2.50 -5.49 3.55
CA HIS A 410 -3.64 -5.90 2.74
C HIS A 410 -3.25 -6.59 1.43
N SER A 411 -2.21 -6.11 0.75
CA SER A 411 -1.71 -6.73 -0.47
C SER A 411 -1.18 -8.14 -0.21
N ARG A 412 -0.43 -8.33 0.89
CA ARG A 412 0.05 -9.65 1.33
C ARG A 412 -1.11 -10.58 1.73
N ASN A 413 -2.09 -10.09 2.48
CA ASN A 413 -3.28 -10.85 2.86
C ASN A 413 -4.13 -11.22 1.62
N LYS A 414 -4.20 -10.34 0.62
CA LYS A 414 -4.95 -10.56 -0.61
C LYS A 414 -4.28 -11.59 -1.53
N LEU A 415 -2.95 -11.65 -1.56
CA LEU A 415 -2.24 -12.72 -2.26
C LEU A 415 -2.70 -14.10 -1.78
N MET A 416 -2.92 -14.26 -0.48
CA MET A 416 -3.35 -15.53 0.11
C MET A 416 -4.84 -15.84 -0.12
N ASN A 417 -5.71 -14.83 -0.04
CA ASN A 417 -7.17 -15.03 0.02
C ASN A 417 -7.92 -14.72 -1.29
N ALA A 418 -7.37 -13.86 -2.15
CA ALA A 418 -8.00 -13.42 -3.39
C ALA A 418 -6.96 -12.94 -4.43
N PRO A 419 -6.05 -13.82 -4.89
CA PRO A 419 -4.88 -13.43 -5.68
C PRO A 419 -5.21 -12.69 -6.98
N HIS A 420 -6.30 -13.02 -7.66
CA HIS A 420 -6.75 -12.31 -8.86
C HIS A 420 -7.06 -10.82 -8.62
N LYS A 421 -7.49 -10.46 -7.40
CA LYS A 421 -7.78 -9.06 -7.02
C LYS A 421 -6.49 -8.24 -6.85
N LEU A 422 -5.35 -8.89 -6.65
CA LEU A 422 -4.07 -8.21 -6.51
C LEU A 422 -3.59 -7.63 -7.85
N ILE A 423 -3.69 -8.40 -8.94
CA ILE A 423 -3.41 -7.93 -10.31
C ILE A 423 -4.30 -6.73 -10.66
N ARG A 424 -5.59 -6.82 -10.32
CA ARG A 424 -6.55 -5.74 -10.51
C ARG A 424 -6.13 -4.47 -9.76
N ASP A 425 -5.73 -4.59 -8.49
CA ASP A 425 -5.34 -3.43 -7.69
C ASP A 425 -4.09 -2.75 -8.25
N VAL A 426 -3.08 -3.51 -8.70
CA VAL A 426 -1.91 -2.95 -9.41
C VAL A 426 -2.36 -2.14 -10.62
N LYS A 427 -3.26 -2.70 -11.44
CA LYS A 427 -3.80 -2.01 -12.60
C LYS A 427 -4.62 -0.76 -12.21
N SER A 428 -5.35 -0.77 -11.09
CA SER A 428 -6.11 0.41 -10.67
C SER A 428 -5.20 1.58 -10.28
N TYR A 429 -4.06 1.32 -9.62
CA TYR A 429 -3.07 2.36 -9.32
C TYR A 429 -2.36 2.88 -10.59
N GLN A 430 -2.09 1.99 -11.53
CA GLN A 430 -1.58 2.36 -12.84
C GLN A 430 -2.56 3.27 -13.59
N VAL A 431 -3.86 2.93 -13.61
CA VAL A 431 -4.90 3.72 -14.25
C VAL A 431 -5.03 5.09 -13.61
N GLU A 432 -5.12 5.18 -12.28
CA GLU A 432 -5.20 6.46 -11.57
C GLU A 432 -4.07 7.40 -11.99
N THR A 433 -2.83 6.91 -11.91
CA THR A 433 -1.66 7.75 -12.18
C THR A 433 -1.52 8.07 -13.67
N SER A 434 -1.77 7.11 -14.56
CA SER A 434 -1.67 7.32 -16.02
C SER A 434 -2.75 8.28 -16.51
N PHE A 435 -3.98 8.14 -16.01
CA PHE A 435 -5.07 9.05 -16.36
C PHE A 435 -4.81 10.47 -15.85
N LEU A 436 -4.46 10.62 -14.56
CA LEU A 436 -4.23 11.94 -13.99
C LEU A 436 -3.05 12.67 -14.64
N THR A 437 -2.04 11.96 -15.13
CA THR A 437 -0.91 12.56 -15.87
C THR A 437 -1.16 12.74 -17.36
N SER A 438 -2.21 12.12 -17.92
CA SER A 438 -2.54 12.21 -19.34
C SER A 438 -2.96 13.62 -19.76
N ARG A 439 -2.78 13.91 -21.04
CA ARG A 439 -3.25 15.18 -21.62
C ARG A 439 -4.77 15.30 -21.62
N ALA A 440 -5.48 14.19 -21.74
CA ALA A 440 -6.94 14.16 -21.62
C ALA A 440 -7.44 14.70 -20.28
N CYS A 441 -6.72 14.42 -19.18
CA CYS A 441 -7.04 14.99 -17.87
C CYS A 441 -6.50 16.42 -17.72
N GLN A 442 -5.19 16.62 -17.92
CA GLN A 442 -4.51 17.90 -17.61
C GLN A 442 -4.87 19.04 -18.56
N GLU A 443 -4.95 18.77 -19.87
CA GLU A 443 -5.35 19.76 -20.88
C GLU A 443 -6.88 19.74 -21.06
N GLY A 444 -7.47 18.55 -21.23
CA GLY A 444 -8.89 18.42 -21.51
C GLY A 444 -9.80 18.77 -20.33
N LEU A 445 -9.85 17.91 -19.31
CA LEU A 445 -10.79 18.12 -18.19
C LEU A 445 -10.47 19.36 -17.35
N ILE A 446 -9.20 19.58 -17.00
CA ILE A 446 -8.82 20.66 -16.08
C ILE A 446 -8.81 22.02 -16.80
N LYS A 447 -8.11 22.16 -17.93
CA LYS A 447 -7.95 23.46 -18.60
C LYS A 447 -9.14 23.80 -19.52
N GLU A 448 -9.57 22.89 -20.39
CA GLU A 448 -10.63 23.17 -21.38
C GLU A 448 -12.04 23.06 -20.77
N ALA A 449 -12.34 21.98 -20.08
CA ALA A 449 -13.65 21.76 -19.49
C ALA A 449 -13.83 22.55 -18.18
N GLY A 450 -12.75 22.77 -17.44
CA GLY A 450 -12.73 23.58 -16.21
C GLY A 450 -13.09 22.79 -14.94
N LEU A 451 -12.94 21.47 -14.94
CA LEU A 451 -13.14 20.64 -13.76
C LEU A 451 -12.04 20.89 -12.72
N LYS A 452 -12.37 20.73 -11.44
CA LYS A 452 -11.38 20.72 -10.35
C LYS A 452 -11.00 19.28 -10.05
N ILE A 453 -9.92 18.84 -10.67
CA ILE A 453 -9.26 17.57 -10.41
C ILE A 453 -7.89 17.91 -9.82
N ASN A 454 -7.42 17.11 -8.87
CA ASN A 454 -6.09 17.23 -8.31
C ASN A 454 -5.02 17.28 -9.42
N LYS A 455 -4.32 18.41 -9.52
CA LYS A 455 -3.17 18.53 -10.43
C LYS A 455 -2.08 17.56 -9.97
N VAL A 456 -1.38 16.94 -10.92
CA VAL A 456 -0.20 16.11 -10.63
C VAL A 456 1.05 16.94 -10.82
N PHE A 457 1.86 17.07 -9.77
CA PHE A 457 3.18 17.74 -9.82
C PHE A 457 4.30 16.76 -10.16
N GLY A 458 4.17 15.50 -9.74
CA GLY A 458 5.18 14.47 -10.00
C GLY A 458 4.64 13.07 -9.74
N SER A 459 5.18 12.08 -10.44
CA SER A 459 4.80 10.68 -10.25
C SER A 459 5.93 9.73 -10.62
N ASP A 460 5.96 8.56 -9.98
CA ASP A 460 6.85 7.43 -10.30
C ASP A 460 6.00 6.15 -10.32
N LEU A 461 5.98 5.44 -11.44
CA LEU A 461 5.22 4.21 -11.62
C LEU A 461 6.17 3.08 -12.00
N ARG A 462 6.22 2.04 -11.19
CA ARG A 462 6.98 0.82 -11.43
C ARG A 462 6.06 -0.40 -11.31
N PRO A 463 5.04 -0.55 -12.19
CA PRO A 463 4.13 -1.69 -12.15
C PRO A 463 4.80 -2.96 -12.68
N VAL A 464 4.54 -4.09 -12.06
CA VAL A 464 4.77 -5.39 -12.68
C VAL A 464 3.69 -5.64 -13.72
N ALA A 465 4.07 -6.16 -14.89
CA ALA A 465 3.12 -6.43 -15.96
C ALA A 465 2.04 -7.43 -15.50
N SER A 466 0.80 -7.24 -15.94
CA SER A 466 -0.33 -8.10 -15.57
C SER A 466 -0.23 -9.53 -16.11
N THR A 467 0.72 -9.80 -17.02
CA THR A 467 1.05 -11.13 -17.52
C THR A 467 1.81 -11.98 -16.50
N PHE A 468 2.44 -11.36 -15.50
CA PHE A 468 3.07 -12.08 -14.40
C PHE A 468 2.03 -12.49 -13.35
N GLY A 469 2.35 -13.53 -12.58
CA GLY A 469 1.48 -14.07 -11.57
C GLY A 469 1.17 -13.10 -10.41
N PRO A 470 0.19 -13.43 -9.56
CA PRO A 470 -0.18 -12.61 -8.40
C PRO A 470 0.96 -12.34 -7.41
N LYS A 471 1.89 -13.28 -7.21
CA LYS A 471 2.99 -13.12 -6.25
C LYS A 471 3.94 -12.01 -6.70
N GLU A 472 4.25 -11.96 -7.99
CA GLU A 472 5.12 -10.98 -8.62
C GLU A 472 4.53 -9.56 -8.50
N GLN A 473 3.20 -9.42 -8.49
CA GLN A 473 2.53 -8.13 -8.35
C GLN A 473 2.90 -7.36 -7.06
N LEU A 474 3.37 -8.06 -6.01
CA LEU A 474 3.86 -7.42 -4.78
C LEU A 474 5.08 -6.52 -4.99
N GLN A 475 5.80 -6.69 -6.10
CA GLN A 475 6.94 -5.85 -6.44
C GLN A 475 6.53 -4.50 -7.05
N SER A 476 5.25 -4.34 -7.41
CA SER A 476 4.76 -3.10 -8.00
C SER A 476 4.84 -1.93 -7.00
N LYS A 477 5.23 -0.76 -7.49
CA LYS A 477 5.37 0.46 -6.69
C LYS A 477 4.82 1.68 -7.44
N PHE A 478 4.19 2.60 -6.72
CA PHE A 478 3.59 3.82 -7.25
C PHE A 478 3.73 4.97 -6.27
N SER A 479 4.07 6.15 -6.76
CA SER A 479 3.93 7.39 -5.99
C SER A 479 3.42 8.51 -6.87
N ILE A 480 2.62 9.39 -6.28
CA ILE A 480 2.07 10.57 -6.94
C ILE A 480 2.05 11.74 -5.95
N LEU A 481 2.58 12.89 -6.40
CA LEU A 481 2.55 14.17 -5.71
C LEU A 481 1.46 15.02 -6.35
N LEU A 482 0.48 15.38 -5.54
CA LEU A 482 -0.78 15.96 -5.95
C LEU A 482 -0.98 17.34 -5.36
N ASP A 483 -1.72 18.16 -6.08
CA ASP A 483 -2.42 19.30 -5.50
C ASP A 483 -3.42 18.81 -4.43
N ASP A 484 -3.67 19.66 -3.45
CA ASP A 484 -4.32 19.31 -2.21
C ASP A 484 -5.58 20.14 -2.00
N PHE A 485 -6.74 19.48 -1.89
CA PHE A 485 -7.98 20.13 -1.50
C PHE A 485 -7.99 20.40 0.01
N ASN A 486 -7.18 21.39 0.42
CA ASN A 486 -6.95 21.74 1.81
C ASN A 486 -8.15 22.47 2.44
N ALA A 487 -8.45 22.13 3.69
CA ALA A 487 -9.52 22.75 4.46
C ALA A 487 -9.25 24.23 4.77
N GLU A 488 -7.98 24.63 4.86
CA GLU A 488 -7.60 26.05 5.02
C GLU A 488 -8.00 26.90 3.80
N ASP A 489 -8.09 26.28 2.62
CA ASP A 489 -8.58 26.92 1.39
C ASP A 489 -10.10 26.83 1.22
N GLY A 490 -10.81 26.36 2.25
CA GLY A 490 -12.27 26.22 2.31
C GLY A 490 -12.82 24.95 1.67
N TRP A 491 -11.96 23.96 1.37
CA TRP A 491 -12.42 22.66 0.89
C TRP A 491 -12.86 21.75 2.04
N GLU A 492 -13.97 21.04 1.86
CA GLU A 492 -14.45 20.06 2.83
C GLU A 492 -14.95 18.80 2.13
N GLN A 493 -14.87 17.68 2.84
CA GLN A 493 -15.61 16.48 2.50
C GLN A 493 -16.83 16.39 3.40
N ARG A 494 -17.91 15.85 2.87
CA ARG A 494 -19.16 15.67 3.62
C ARG A 494 -19.22 14.23 4.11
N TRP A 495 -20.25 13.88 4.89
CA TRP A 495 -20.50 12.48 5.28
C TRP A 495 -21.47 11.79 4.34
N LEU A 496 -22.49 12.54 3.94
CA LEU A 496 -23.48 12.27 2.91
C LEU A 496 -23.85 13.63 2.27
N LEU A 497 -24.35 13.61 1.04
CA LEU A 497 -24.62 14.81 0.27
C LEU A 497 -26.08 15.22 0.39
N ASP A 498 -26.32 16.47 0.78
CA ASP A 498 -27.62 17.12 0.62
C ASP A 498 -27.93 17.42 -0.86
N GLU A 499 -29.16 17.84 -1.15
CA GLU A 499 -29.63 18.05 -2.52
C GLU A 499 -28.78 19.08 -3.29
N SER A 500 -28.29 20.12 -2.60
CA SER A 500 -27.48 21.17 -3.23
C SER A 500 -26.08 20.68 -3.60
N ALA A 501 -25.46 19.89 -2.73
CA ALA A 501 -24.18 19.23 -2.99
C ALA A 501 -24.34 18.14 -4.08
N ALA A 502 -25.42 17.38 -4.04
CA ALA A 502 -25.76 16.35 -5.03
C ALA A 502 -25.93 16.94 -6.44
N LYS A 503 -26.66 18.05 -6.57
CA LYS A 503 -26.83 18.77 -7.83
C LYS A 503 -25.49 19.29 -8.35
N ALA A 504 -24.65 19.84 -7.48
CA ALA A 504 -23.33 20.32 -7.87
C ALA A 504 -22.41 19.18 -8.37
N SER A 505 -22.39 18.02 -7.70
CA SER A 505 -21.56 16.89 -8.12
C SER A 505 -22.01 16.30 -9.45
N ILE A 506 -23.31 16.07 -9.65
CA ILE A 506 -23.81 15.51 -10.93
C ILE A 506 -23.67 16.48 -12.09
N ALA A 507 -23.64 17.80 -11.85
CA ALA A 507 -23.32 18.77 -12.88
C ALA A 507 -21.86 18.65 -13.36
N GLU A 508 -20.90 18.43 -12.45
CA GLU A 508 -19.51 18.17 -12.85
C GLU A 508 -19.36 16.82 -13.56
N PHE A 509 -20.07 15.78 -13.13
CA PHE A 509 -20.11 14.51 -13.87
C PHE A 509 -20.71 14.70 -15.26
N ALA A 510 -21.83 15.42 -15.41
CA ALA A 510 -22.43 15.72 -16.71
C ALA A 510 -21.42 16.39 -17.66
N LYS A 511 -20.64 17.33 -17.15
CA LYS A 511 -19.58 18.01 -17.89
C LYS A 511 -18.46 17.06 -18.32
N MET A 512 -17.97 16.21 -17.42
CA MET A 512 -16.97 15.17 -17.74
C MET A 512 -17.50 14.21 -18.80
N HIS A 513 -18.74 13.74 -18.64
CA HIS A 513 -19.38 12.81 -19.57
C HIS A 513 -19.52 13.44 -20.97
N ALA A 514 -20.03 14.67 -21.05
CA ALA A 514 -20.20 15.35 -22.31
C ALA A 514 -18.88 15.61 -23.05
N TYR A 515 -17.79 15.90 -22.32
CA TYR A 515 -16.47 16.15 -22.90
C TYR A 515 -15.95 14.92 -23.66
N PHE A 516 -16.12 13.72 -23.09
CA PHE A 516 -15.68 12.45 -23.68
C PHE A 516 -16.75 11.69 -24.44
N TRP A 517 -17.95 12.26 -24.62
CA TRP A 517 -19.03 11.61 -25.34
C TRP A 517 -18.63 11.23 -26.76
N ASP A 518 -19.05 10.06 -27.23
CA ASP A 518 -18.77 9.62 -28.60
C ASP A 518 -19.21 10.69 -29.63
N GLY A 519 -18.29 11.15 -30.47
CA GLY A 519 -18.52 12.21 -31.46
C GLY A 519 -18.25 13.65 -30.99
N SER A 520 -17.87 13.87 -29.73
CA SER A 520 -17.44 15.17 -29.21
C SER A 520 -16.20 15.71 -29.95
N ASN A 521 -15.88 16.97 -29.72
CA ASN A 521 -14.70 17.61 -30.30
C ASN A 521 -13.40 16.97 -29.83
N PHE A 522 -13.34 16.40 -28.62
CA PHE A 522 -12.16 15.72 -28.09
C PHE A 522 -11.63 14.66 -29.08
N TRP A 523 -12.53 13.80 -29.59
CA TRP A 523 -12.18 12.71 -30.50
C TRP A 523 -11.67 13.17 -31.87
N LYS A 524 -11.87 14.44 -32.24
CA LYS A 524 -11.41 15.04 -33.51
C LYS A 524 -10.08 15.78 -33.35
N GLN A 525 -9.61 15.98 -32.12
CA GLN A 525 -8.37 16.70 -31.86
C GLN A 525 -7.14 15.88 -32.28
N GLN A 526 -6.15 16.57 -32.83
CA GLN A 526 -4.82 16.01 -33.16
C GLN A 526 -4.86 14.70 -33.97
N GLY A 527 -5.83 14.56 -34.88
CA GLY A 527 -5.95 13.37 -35.72
C GLY A 527 -6.25 12.08 -34.97
N GLY A 528 -6.77 12.14 -33.74
CA GLY A 528 -7.14 10.96 -32.94
C GLY A 528 -6.06 10.47 -31.97
N GLN A 529 -4.86 11.05 -31.97
CA GLN A 529 -3.76 10.62 -31.09
C GLN A 529 -4.12 10.73 -29.59
N LEU A 530 -4.84 11.78 -29.20
CA LEU A 530 -5.32 11.97 -27.82
C LEU A 530 -6.31 10.88 -27.38
N ALA A 531 -7.10 10.36 -28.32
CA ALA A 531 -8.03 9.29 -28.05
C ALA A 531 -7.30 7.97 -27.77
N GLU A 532 -6.29 7.64 -28.58
CA GLU A 532 -5.45 6.45 -28.39
C GLU A 532 -4.70 6.49 -27.05
N GLU A 533 -4.14 7.65 -26.68
CA GLU A 533 -3.48 7.87 -25.38
C GLU A 533 -4.45 7.64 -24.21
N LEU A 534 -5.66 8.20 -24.29
CA LEU A 534 -6.70 8.02 -23.27
C LEU A 534 -7.11 6.55 -23.17
N GLU A 535 -7.43 5.90 -24.30
CA GLU A 535 -7.87 4.51 -24.35
C GLU A 535 -6.83 3.55 -23.76
N ALA A 536 -5.53 3.82 -23.93
CA ALA A 536 -4.46 3.04 -23.33
C ALA A 536 -4.30 3.27 -21.81
N SER A 537 -4.72 4.44 -21.31
CA SER A 537 -4.48 4.90 -19.93
C SER A 537 -5.57 4.51 -18.94
N VAL A 538 -6.77 4.15 -19.42
CA VAL A 538 -7.96 3.91 -18.59
C VAL A 538 -8.47 2.48 -18.71
N TRP A 539 -9.48 2.12 -17.93
CA TRP A 539 -10.15 0.83 -18.12
C TRP A 539 -11.03 0.86 -19.39
N GLU A 540 -10.95 -0.21 -20.21
CA GLU A 540 -11.84 -0.42 -21.36
C GLU A 540 -13.33 -0.37 -20.95
N ASN A 541 -13.61 -0.86 -19.75
CA ASN A 541 -14.89 -0.71 -19.08
C ASN A 541 -14.57 -0.20 -17.68
N GLY A 542 -15.02 0.99 -17.33
CA GLY A 542 -14.78 1.62 -16.04
C GLY A 542 -15.70 1.08 -14.95
N GLY A 543 -15.51 1.58 -13.73
CA GLY A 543 -16.40 1.29 -12.62
C GLY A 543 -15.89 0.20 -11.68
N TYR A 544 -15.83 0.53 -10.39
CA TYR A 544 -15.47 -0.44 -9.35
C TYR A 544 -16.45 -1.63 -9.33
N MET A 545 -17.74 -1.36 -9.58
CA MET A 545 -18.83 -2.32 -9.44
C MET A 545 -18.91 -3.35 -10.57
N GLN A 546 -18.09 -3.21 -11.62
CA GLN A 546 -18.24 -4.04 -12.80
C GLN A 546 -17.95 -5.53 -12.50
N PRO A 547 -18.68 -6.46 -13.14
CA PRO A 547 -18.57 -7.89 -12.87
C PRO A 547 -17.15 -8.46 -13.04
N SER A 548 -16.46 -8.09 -14.12
CA SER A 548 -15.15 -8.66 -14.46
C SER A 548 -14.05 -8.35 -13.43
N LEU A 549 -14.19 -7.23 -12.70
CA LEU A 549 -13.23 -6.81 -11.67
C LEU A 549 -13.61 -7.29 -10.26
N GLN A 550 -14.86 -7.69 -10.06
CA GLN A 550 -15.38 -8.09 -8.75
C GLN A 550 -15.47 -9.61 -8.56
N GLY A 551 -15.58 -10.34 -9.66
CA GLY A 551 -15.76 -11.79 -9.71
C GLY A 551 -17.20 -12.15 -10.11
N PHE A 552 -17.36 -13.00 -11.13
CA PHE A 552 -18.68 -13.43 -11.59
C PHE A 552 -19.40 -14.35 -10.59
N GLU A 553 -18.70 -14.90 -9.59
CA GLU A 553 -19.33 -15.68 -8.51
C GLU A 553 -20.41 -14.88 -7.75
N GLN A 554 -20.33 -13.55 -7.82
CA GLN A 554 -21.33 -12.67 -7.22
C GLN A 554 -22.71 -12.81 -7.85
N TYR A 555 -22.80 -13.30 -9.08
CA TYR A 555 -24.07 -13.52 -9.77
C TYR A 555 -24.88 -14.66 -9.15
N GLU A 556 -24.23 -15.57 -8.44
CA GLU A 556 -24.86 -16.80 -7.91
C GLU A 556 -25.13 -16.72 -6.39
N ILE A 557 -24.77 -15.60 -5.75
CA ILE A 557 -24.87 -15.44 -4.30
C ILE A 557 -25.69 -14.22 -3.88
N VAL A 558 -26.39 -13.57 -4.82
CA VAL A 558 -27.23 -12.40 -4.54
C VAL A 558 -28.37 -12.77 -3.60
N ALA A 559 -29.09 -13.84 -3.92
CA ALA A 559 -30.21 -14.31 -3.12
C ALA A 559 -29.75 -14.66 -1.70
N LYS A 560 -28.67 -15.45 -1.61
CA LYS A 560 -28.07 -15.87 -0.33
C LYS A 560 -27.57 -14.68 0.49
N GLY A 561 -26.90 -13.73 -0.16
CA GLY A 561 -26.36 -12.55 0.50
C GLY A 561 -27.45 -11.61 1.02
N PHE A 562 -28.51 -11.42 0.23
CA PHE A 562 -29.70 -10.67 0.63
C PHE A 562 -30.43 -11.34 1.79
N GLU A 563 -30.72 -12.64 1.70
CA GLU A 563 -31.39 -13.41 2.75
C GLU A 563 -30.63 -13.33 4.08
N ALA A 564 -29.30 -13.41 4.05
CA ALA A 564 -28.46 -13.28 5.24
C ALA A 564 -28.54 -11.88 5.91
N ARG A 565 -28.99 -10.86 5.18
CA ARG A 565 -29.08 -9.47 5.66
C ARG A 565 -30.49 -8.96 5.85
N LEU A 566 -31.49 -9.59 5.25
CA LEU A 566 -32.90 -9.23 5.38
C LEU A 566 -33.35 -9.04 6.84
N PRO A 567 -32.98 -9.90 7.82
CA PRO A 567 -33.41 -9.72 9.21
C PRO A 567 -32.94 -8.41 9.85
N THR A 568 -31.93 -7.74 9.27
CA THR A 568 -31.43 -6.43 9.76
C THR A 568 -32.39 -5.28 9.43
N PHE A 569 -33.24 -5.44 8.40
CA PHE A 569 -34.08 -4.38 7.85
C PHE A 569 -35.56 -4.75 7.80
N GLU A 570 -35.90 -6.00 8.13
CA GLU A 570 -37.21 -6.59 7.84
C GLU A 570 -38.38 -5.82 8.46
N GLU A 571 -38.23 -5.37 9.72
CA GLU A 571 -39.29 -4.69 10.45
C GLU A 571 -39.57 -3.28 9.91
N GLU A 572 -38.53 -2.56 9.48
CA GLU A 572 -38.67 -1.28 8.81
C GLU A 572 -39.22 -1.44 7.39
N LEU A 573 -38.79 -2.46 6.64
CA LEU A 573 -39.29 -2.75 5.28
C LEU A 573 -40.80 -3.04 5.27
N LYS A 574 -41.32 -3.75 6.27
CA LYS A 574 -42.77 -4.03 6.41
C LYS A 574 -43.63 -2.78 6.57
N GLN A 575 -43.03 -1.64 6.95
CA GLN A 575 -43.74 -0.38 7.16
C GLN A 575 -43.77 0.48 5.89
N ILE A 576 -43.03 0.10 4.83
CA ILE A 576 -42.93 0.88 3.60
C ILE A 576 -44.13 0.59 2.69
N PRO A 577 -44.92 1.61 2.29
CA PRO A 577 -46.12 1.42 1.48
C PRO A 577 -45.88 0.67 0.15
N GLU A 578 -44.76 0.95 -0.52
CA GLU A 578 -44.35 0.33 -1.78
C GLU A 578 -44.06 -1.17 -1.63
N LEU A 579 -43.90 -1.67 -0.39
CA LEU A 579 -43.62 -3.08 -0.08
C LEU A 579 -44.80 -3.81 0.58
N LYS A 580 -45.98 -3.19 0.68
CA LYS A 580 -47.14 -3.72 1.43
C LYS A 580 -47.51 -5.17 1.08
N ASP A 581 -47.36 -5.55 -0.19
CA ASP A 581 -47.69 -6.90 -0.70
C ASP A 581 -46.44 -7.63 -1.24
N ALA A 582 -45.25 -7.15 -0.91
CA ALA A 582 -44.00 -7.71 -1.39
C ALA A 582 -43.64 -9.00 -0.64
N ASP A 583 -43.31 -10.06 -1.38
CA ASP A 583 -42.55 -11.18 -0.83
C ASP A 583 -41.08 -10.75 -0.65
N LEU A 584 -40.79 -10.21 0.54
CA LEU A 584 -39.47 -9.65 0.87
C LEU A 584 -38.36 -10.68 0.70
N VAL A 585 -38.58 -11.94 1.11
CA VAL A 585 -37.58 -13.02 1.02
C VAL A 585 -37.20 -13.30 -0.43
N ASN A 586 -38.15 -13.15 -1.36
CA ASN A 586 -37.95 -13.46 -2.76
C ASN A 586 -37.34 -12.31 -3.59
N ILE A 587 -37.18 -11.10 -3.04
CA ILE A 587 -36.55 -9.97 -3.75
C ILE A 587 -35.14 -10.35 -4.23
N GLY A 588 -34.32 -10.96 -3.37
CA GLY A 588 -32.97 -11.39 -3.72
C GLY A 588 -32.93 -12.39 -4.87
N LYS A 589 -33.84 -13.37 -4.89
CA LYS A 589 -33.94 -14.38 -5.97
C LYS A 589 -34.43 -13.78 -7.29
N ARG A 590 -35.40 -12.87 -7.22
CA ARG A 590 -35.88 -12.13 -8.41
C ARG A 590 -34.74 -11.32 -9.04
N LEU A 591 -33.97 -10.59 -8.22
CA LEU A 591 -32.80 -9.87 -8.70
C LEU A 591 -31.74 -10.81 -9.29
N GLU A 592 -31.42 -11.90 -8.60
CA GLU A 592 -30.44 -12.92 -9.04
C GLU A 592 -30.73 -13.45 -10.45
N SER A 593 -32.01 -13.61 -10.82
CA SER A 593 -32.39 -14.03 -12.18
C SER A 593 -32.07 -13.03 -13.30
N LEU A 594 -31.81 -11.76 -12.95
CA LEU A 594 -31.57 -10.67 -13.91
C LEU A 594 -30.13 -10.15 -13.91
N VAL A 595 -29.29 -10.54 -12.95
CA VAL A 595 -27.97 -9.94 -12.76
C VAL A 595 -27.02 -10.07 -13.94
N ALA A 596 -27.08 -11.17 -14.69
CA ALA A 596 -26.27 -11.35 -15.88
C ALA A 596 -26.64 -10.32 -16.97
N ARG A 597 -27.93 -10.01 -17.10
CA ARG A 597 -28.42 -8.96 -18.00
C ARG A 597 -28.04 -7.59 -17.47
N ALA A 598 -28.32 -7.31 -16.19
CA ALA A 598 -28.06 -6.02 -15.58
C ALA A 598 -26.58 -5.64 -15.63
N GLY A 599 -25.68 -6.58 -15.31
CA GLY A 599 -24.25 -6.37 -15.39
C GLY A 599 -23.74 -6.13 -16.82
N ARG A 600 -24.27 -6.87 -17.80
CA ARG A 600 -23.93 -6.69 -19.22
C ARG A 600 -24.39 -5.34 -19.76
N GLU A 601 -25.63 -4.93 -19.48
CA GLU A 601 -26.20 -3.68 -19.97
C GLU A 601 -25.66 -2.44 -19.22
N SER A 602 -25.25 -2.59 -17.95
CA SER A 602 -24.65 -1.48 -17.17
C SER A 602 -23.16 -1.26 -17.48
N HIS A 603 -22.47 -2.32 -17.92
CA HIS A 603 -21.03 -2.33 -18.20
C HIS A 603 -20.77 -2.97 -19.58
N PRO A 604 -21.20 -2.34 -20.70
CA PRO A 604 -21.29 -3.01 -22.00
C PRO A 604 -19.95 -3.18 -22.74
N PHE A 605 -18.94 -2.37 -22.45
CA PHE A 605 -17.77 -2.23 -23.32
C PHE A 605 -16.78 -3.39 -23.27
N LYS A 606 -16.89 -4.26 -22.27
CA LYS A 606 -16.08 -5.50 -22.14
C LYS A 606 -16.95 -6.76 -22.02
N ALA A 607 -18.25 -6.67 -22.33
CA ALA A 607 -19.14 -7.82 -22.18
C ALA A 607 -19.06 -8.79 -23.39
N ASP A 608 -19.55 -8.35 -24.55
CA ASP A 608 -19.44 -9.04 -25.82
C ASP A 608 -19.56 -8.01 -26.97
N LYS A 609 -19.15 -8.41 -28.17
CA LYS A 609 -19.10 -7.49 -29.32
C LYS A 609 -20.48 -6.91 -29.68
N ALA A 610 -21.54 -7.71 -29.65
CA ALA A 610 -22.87 -7.26 -30.04
C ALA A 610 -23.40 -6.22 -29.04
N THR A 611 -23.25 -6.49 -27.74
CA THR A 611 -23.59 -5.52 -26.68
C THR A 611 -22.74 -4.24 -26.80
N SER A 612 -21.42 -4.38 -26.98
CA SER A 612 -20.54 -3.21 -27.11
C SER A 612 -20.94 -2.34 -28.31
N ASP A 613 -21.22 -2.96 -29.46
CA ASP A 613 -21.67 -2.26 -30.68
C ASP A 613 -23.02 -1.53 -30.47
N GLU A 614 -23.97 -2.13 -29.73
CA GLU A 614 -25.28 -1.53 -29.42
C GLU A 614 -25.14 -0.25 -28.57
N PHE A 615 -24.27 -0.28 -27.57
CA PHE A 615 -24.10 0.81 -26.60
C PHE A 615 -23.00 1.81 -26.99
N LYS A 616 -22.22 1.55 -28.04
CA LYS A 616 -21.06 2.36 -28.47
C LYS A 616 -21.35 3.85 -28.58
N ARG A 617 -22.50 4.23 -29.13
CA ARG A 617 -22.94 5.63 -29.29
C ARG A 617 -23.20 6.39 -27.97
N TYR A 618 -23.30 5.67 -26.87
CA TYR A 618 -23.49 6.21 -25.51
C TYR A 618 -22.22 6.11 -24.68
N ARG A 619 -21.10 5.68 -25.28
CA ARG A 619 -19.82 5.56 -24.61
C ARG A 619 -19.32 6.93 -24.19
N THR A 620 -18.97 7.03 -22.92
CA THR A 620 -18.29 8.18 -22.33
C THR A 620 -17.23 7.70 -21.34
N LEU A 621 -16.33 8.58 -20.91
CA LEU A 621 -15.49 8.34 -19.75
C LEU A 621 -16.29 8.59 -18.46
N ILE A 622 -16.16 7.69 -17.49
CA ILE A 622 -16.76 7.80 -16.14
C ILE A 622 -15.66 7.84 -15.08
N HIS A 623 -15.91 8.50 -13.94
CA HIS A 623 -15.02 8.45 -12.77
C HIS A 623 -14.87 7.03 -12.23
N GLY A 624 -15.98 6.29 -12.15
CA GLY A 624 -16.02 4.84 -11.85
C GLY A 624 -16.16 4.46 -10.37
N ASP A 625 -15.78 5.35 -9.45
CA ASP A 625 -16.12 5.27 -8.02
C ASP A 625 -16.58 6.63 -7.46
N PRO A 626 -17.71 7.19 -7.95
CA PRO A 626 -18.22 8.52 -7.59
C PRO A 626 -18.86 8.54 -6.19
N LYS A 627 -18.21 7.96 -5.18
CA LYS A 627 -18.67 8.01 -3.79
C LYS A 627 -18.31 9.35 -3.16
N GLN A 628 -19.09 9.77 -2.17
CA GLN A 628 -18.95 11.06 -1.51
C GLN A 628 -17.55 11.32 -0.90
N ALA A 629 -16.83 10.26 -0.50
CA ALA A 629 -15.47 10.35 0.03
C ALA A 629 -14.41 10.68 -1.03
N ASN A 630 -14.79 10.70 -2.30
CA ASN A 630 -13.92 11.06 -3.43
C ASN A 630 -14.25 12.47 -3.96
N ILE A 631 -15.09 13.21 -3.25
CA ILE A 631 -15.62 14.51 -3.67
C ILE A 631 -15.37 15.55 -2.57
N PHE A 632 -14.80 16.68 -2.96
CA PHE A 632 -14.58 17.84 -2.11
C PHE A 632 -15.48 18.99 -2.55
N PHE A 633 -15.92 19.80 -1.59
CA PHE A 633 -16.79 20.93 -1.81
C PHE A 633 -16.14 22.19 -1.27
N ARG A 634 -16.24 23.28 -2.02
CA ARG A 634 -15.91 24.63 -1.54
C ARG A 634 -17.03 25.58 -1.90
N LYS A 635 -17.59 26.26 -0.91
CA LYS A 635 -18.63 27.28 -1.17
C LYS A 635 -18.01 28.53 -1.77
N SER A 636 -18.55 28.97 -2.90
CA SER A 636 -18.23 30.27 -3.47
C SER A 636 -18.90 31.38 -2.66
N SER A 637 -18.43 32.62 -2.85
CA SER A 637 -19.05 33.82 -2.27
C SER A 637 -20.51 34.02 -2.69
N GLN A 638 -20.94 33.40 -3.79
CA GLN A 638 -22.31 33.44 -4.31
C GLN A 638 -23.19 32.30 -3.78
N GLY A 639 -22.65 31.43 -2.91
CA GLY A 639 -23.37 30.30 -2.31
C GLY A 639 -23.41 29.03 -3.16
N SER A 640 -22.86 29.05 -4.38
CA SER A 640 -22.70 27.85 -5.22
C SER A 640 -21.50 27.01 -4.77
N TYR A 641 -21.53 25.69 -5.02
CA TYR A 641 -20.38 24.84 -4.76
C TYR A 641 -19.43 24.80 -5.94
N GLN A 642 -18.13 24.88 -5.65
CA GLN A 642 -17.09 24.27 -6.45
C GLN A 642 -16.92 22.82 -5.98
N VAL A 643 -16.70 21.91 -6.92
CA VAL A 643 -16.60 20.48 -6.66
C VAL A 643 -15.24 19.99 -7.13
N GLY A 644 -14.48 19.43 -6.20
CA GLY A 644 -13.18 18.79 -6.43
C GLY A 644 -13.33 17.27 -6.50
N LEU A 645 -12.66 16.62 -7.44
CA LEU A 645 -12.69 15.16 -7.63
C LEU A 645 -11.30 14.54 -7.41
N ILE A 646 -11.26 13.39 -6.74
CA ILE A 646 -10.04 12.60 -6.49
C ILE A 646 -10.32 11.10 -6.69
N ASP A 647 -9.28 10.26 -6.68
CA ASP A 647 -9.38 8.79 -6.68
C ASP A 647 -9.95 8.19 -7.99
N PHE A 648 -9.24 8.43 -9.08
CA PHE A 648 -9.56 7.96 -10.45
C PHE A 648 -9.10 6.50 -10.72
N GLN A 649 -8.97 5.67 -9.68
CA GLN A 649 -8.51 4.27 -9.77
C GLN A 649 -9.37 3.38 -10.68
N TRP A 650 -10.64 3.73 -10.79
CA TRP A 650 -11.66 2.96 -11.51
C TRP A 650 -12.15 3.66 -12.77
N THR A 651 -11.45 4.71 -13.19
CA THR A 651 -11.81 5.53 -14.36
C THR A 651 -11.62 4.76 -15.65
N GLY A 652 -12.62 4.83 -16.52
CA GLY A 652 -12.69 4.06 -17.75
C GLY A 652 -13.93 4.37 -18.54
N PHE A 653 -14.11 3.69 -19.66
CA PHE A 653 -15.31 3.90 -20.47
C PHE A 653 -16.53 3.25 -19.83
N GLY A 654 -17.64 3.97 -19.81
CA GLY A 654 -18.86 3.56 -19.17
C GLY A 654 -20.07 4.30 -19.72
N LEU A 655 -21.21 4.01 -19.13
CA LEU A 655 -22.44 4.76 -19.39
C LEU A 655 -22.61 5.81 -18.30
N ALA A 656 -22.96 7.02 -18.72
CA ALA A 656 -23.28 8.13 -17.82
C ALA A 656 -24.29 7.75 -16.74
N ALA A 657 -25.32 6.98 -17.10
CA ALA A 657 -26.35 6.51 -16.18
C ALA A 657 -25.80 5.60 -15.08
N THR A 658 -24.79 4.77 -15.39
CA THR A 658 -24.13 3.87 -14.43
C THR A 658 -23.39 4.65 -13.35
N GLU A 659 -22.69 5.73 -13.73
CA GLU A 659 -22.04 6.66 -12.79
C GLU A 659 -23.05 7.35 -11.88
N VAL A 660 -24.13 7.90 -12.46
CA VAL A 660 -25.18 8.62 -11.70
C VAL A 660 -25.89 7.68 -10.71
N ALA A 661 -26.26 6.47 -11.13
CA ALA A 661 -26.87 5.48 -10.24
C ALA A 661 -25.94 5.10 -9.07
N HIS A 662 -24.63 4.95 -9.34
CA HIS A 662 -23.66 4.66 -8.30
C HIS A 662 -23.54 5.83 -7.33
N HIS A 663 -23.45 7.06 -7.85
CA HIS A 663 -23.39 8.26 -7.02
C HIS A 663 -24.60 8.38 -6.10
N PHE A 664 -25.82 8.20 -6.64
CA PHE A 664 -27.06 8.30 -5.86
C PHE A 664 -27.09 7.27 -4.73
N SER A 665 -26.71 6.03 -5.03
CA SER A 665 -26.70 4.93 -4.06
C SER A 665 -25.61 5.08 -3.00
N ALA A 666 -24.44 5.60 -3.37
CA ALA A 666 -23.27 5.62 -2.49
C ALA A 666 -23.12 6.91 -1.67
N SER A 667 -23.74 8.02 -2.08
CA SER A 667 -23.32 9.36 -1.62
C SER A 667 -24.40 10.19 -0.94
N LEU A 668 -25.66 10.01 -1.30
CA LEU A 668 -26.70 11.00 -0.96
C LEU A 668 -27.27 10.79 0.43
N LEU A 669 -27.79 11.87 1.01
CA LEU A 669 -28.70 11.79 2.14
C LEU A 669 -30.01 11.11 1.71
N PRO A 670 -30.60 10.27 2.57
CA PRO A 670 -31.90 9.65 2.28
C PRO A 670 -33.00 10.65 1.94
N SER A 671 -32.94 11.87 2.47
CA SER A 671 -33.91 12.93 2.18
C SER A 671 -33.92 13.40 0.71
N CYS A 672 -32.84 13.13 -0.04
CA CYS A 672 -32.72 13.42 -1.47
C CYS A 672 -33.37 12.36 -2.36
N LEU A 673 -33.83 11.25 -1.79
CA LEU A 673 -34.32 10.08 -2.49
C LEU A 673 -35.72 9.72 -1.97
N SER A 674 -36.52 9.01 -2.76
CA SER A 674 -37.85 8.55 -2.33
C SER A 674 -38.13 7.13 -2.79
N TYR A 675 -38.96 6.41 -2.03
CA TYR A 675 -39.28 5.01 -2.30
C TYR A 675 -40.06 4.83 -3.62
N ASP A 676 -40.92 5.79 -3.95
CA ASP A 676 -41.69 5.85 -5.20
C ASP A 676 -40.86 6.25 -6.43
N GLY A 677 -39.62 6.70 -6.25
CA GLY A 677 -38.74 7.08 -7.34
C GLY A 677 -38.80 8.55 -7.78
N VAL A 678 -39.71 9.35 -7.23
CA VAL A 678 -39.96 10.73 -7.70
C VAL A 678 -38.75 11.63 -7.49
N LYS A 679 -38.13 11.59 -6.31
CA LYS A 679 -37.01 12.49 -6.00
C LYS A 679 -35.75 12.19 -6.79
N GLU A 680 -35.38 10.91 -6.96
CA GLU A 680 -34.25 10.60 -7.83
C GLU A 680 -34.53 10.91 -9.30
N ALA A 681 -35.78 10.85 -9.77
CA ALA A 681 -36.13 11.28 -11.12
C ALA A 681 -35.93 12.79 -11.31
N GLU A 682 -36.28 13.62 -10.32
CA GLU A 682 -36.01 15.07 -10.34
C GLU A 682 -34.50 15.38 -10.39
N LEU A 683 -33.68 14.62 -9.66
CA LEU A 683 -32.22 14.74 -9.73
C LEU A 683 -31.69 14.27 -11.09
N LEU A 684 -32.25 13.21 -11.66
CA LEU A 684 -31.88 12.72 -12.98
C LEU A 684 -32.24 13.72 -14.09
N ASP A 685 -33.35 14.43 -13.95
CA ASP A 685 -33.75 15.52 -14.85
C ASP A 685 -32.80 16.73 -14.74
N TYR A 686 -32.34 17.04 -13.53
CA TYR A 686 -31.32 18.06 -13.33
C TYR A 686 -29.98 17.67 -13.98
N TYR A 687 -29.55 16.42 -13.81
CA TYR A 687 -28.38 15.88 -14.49
C TYR A 687 -28.53 15.97 -16.02
N TYR A 688 -29.67 15.52 -16.55
CA TYR A 688 -29.94 15.53 -17.99
C TYR A 688 -29.92 16.94 -18.57
N SER A 689 -30.53 17.91 -17.88
CA SER A 689 -30.48 19.34 -18.25
C SER A 689 -29.05 19.87 -18.33
N SER A 690 -28.18 19.46 -17.40
CA SER A 690 -26.76 19.82 -17.41
C SER A 690 -26.02 19.14 -18.56
N LEU A 691 -26.24 17.84 -18.76
CA LEU A 691 -25.62 17.03 -19.80
C LEU A 691 -25.94 17.56 -21.20
N LYS A 692 -27.21 17.91 -21.49
CA LYS A 692 -27.61 18.47 -22.79
C LYS A 692 -26.80 19.71 -23.15
N LYS A 693 -26.64 20.63 -22.19
CA LYS A 693 -25.90 21.89 -22.40
C LYS A 693 -24.43 21.61 -22.72
N ASP A 694 -23.80 20.72 -21.96
CA ASP A 694 -22.39 20.40 -22.18
C ASP A 694 -22.17 19.53 -23.44
N LEU A 695 -23.10 18.66 -23.83
CA LEU A 695 -23.03 17.89 -25.09
C LEU A 695 -23.02 18.82 -26.31
N VAL A 696 -23.81 19.90 -26.27
CA VAL A 696 -23.78 20.95 -27.30
C VAL A 696 -22.47 21.73 -27.22
N ARG A 697 -22.07 22.16 -26.02
CA ARG A 697 -20.83 22.91 -25.78
C ARG A 697 -19.60 22.19 -26.33
N PHE A 698 -19.49 20.88 -26.13
CA PHE A 698 -18.35 20.07 -26.55
C PHE A 698 -18.53 19.44 -27.94
N GLY A 699 -19.59 19.82 -28.68
CA GLY A 699 -19.76 19.43 -30.08
C GLY A 699 -20.18 17.99 -30.33
N ALA A 700 -20.68 17.29 -29.30
CA ALA A 700 -21.30 15.97 -29.45
C ALA A 700 -22.73 16.06 -30.03
N ALA A 701 -23.39 17.20 -29.85
CA ALA A 701 -24.71 17.50 -30.41
C ALA A 701 -24.75 18.90 -31.04
N SER A 702 -25.65 19.12 -31.99
CA SER A 702 -25.82 20.42 -32.66
C SER A 702 -26.72 21.40 -31.90
N SER A 703 -27.62 20.90 -31.06
CA SER A 703 -28.50 21.68 -30.19
C SER A 703 -29.07 20.80 -29.07
N GLU A 704 -29.67 21.38 -28.02
CA GLU A 704 -30.32 20.58 -26.97
C GLU A 704 -31.46 19.70 -27.53
N LYS A 705 -32.16 20.19 -28.56
CA LYS A 705 -33.20 19.43 -29.28
C LYS A 705 -32.63 18.20 -29.99
N ASP A 706 -31.45 18.32 -30.58
CA ASP A 706 -30.74 17.20 -31.20
C ASP A 706 -30.33 16.14 -30.15
N VAL A 707 -30.05 16.57 -28.92
CA VAL A 707 -29.84 15.62 -27.80
C VAL A 707 -31.12 14.84 -27.50
N GLU A 708 -32.22 15.55 -27.34
CA GLU A 708 -33.53 14.98 -26.99
C GLU A 708 -34.08 14.02 -28.04
N GLU A 709 -33.92 14.35 -29.33
CA GLU A 709 -34.51 13.56 -30.41
C GLU A 709 -33.61 12.43 -30.91
N ARG A 710 -32.28 12.56 -30.78
CA ARG A 710 -31.34 11.67 -31.48
C ARG A 710 -30.14 11.22 -30.67
N VAL A 711 -29.39 12.13 -30.05
CA VAL A 711 -28.09 11.75 -29.43
C VAL A 711 -28.30 10.93 -28.17
N PHE A 712 -29.16 11.38 -27.26
CA PHE A 712 -29.40 10.68 -26.01
C PHE A 712 -30.77 11.06 -25.40
N PRO A 713 -31.88 10.52 -25.93
CA PRO A 713 -33.22 10.80 -25.41
C PRO A 713 -33.35 10.49 -23.91
N ARG A 714 -34.22 11.24 -23.21
CA ARG A 714 -34.37 11.15 -21.74
C ARG A 714 -34.83 9.76 -21.28
N GLU A 715 -35.61 9.05 -22.10
CA GLU A 715 -36.10 7.71 -21.84
C GLU A 715 -34.96 6.67 -21.89
N ILE A 716 -33.93 6.92 -22.70
CA ILE A 716 -32.73 6.07 -22.74
C ILE A 716 -31.93 6.24 -21.45
N LEU A 717 -31.75 7.48 -20.98
CA LEU A 717 -31.13 7.74 -19.67
C LEU A 717 -31.90 7.04 -18.55
N GLN A 718 -33.24 7.10 -18.57
CA GLN A 718 -34.09 6.42 -17.59
C GLN A 718 -33.84 4.91 -17.60
N ALA A 719 -33.93 4.28 -18.77
CA ALA A 719 -33.77 2.84 -18.90
C ALA A 719 -32.37 2.36 -18.47
N GLN A 720 -31.32 3.10 -18.83
CA GLN A 720 -29.95 2.77 -18.41
C GLN A 720 -29.76 2.96 -16.90
N TYR A 721 -30.35 4.01 -16.29
CA TYR A 721 -30.29 4.26 -14.85
C TYR A 721 -30.95 3.15 -14.04
N GLU A 722 -32.14 2.72 -14.45
CA GLU A 722 -32.90 1.64 -13.78
C GLU A 722 -32.12 0.32 -13.79
N ILE A 723 -31.54 -0.03 -14.94
CA ILE A 723 -30.71 -1.23 -15.07
C ILE A 723 -29.43 -1.12 -14.23
N ALA A 724 -28.79 0.05 -14.21
CA ALA A 724 -27.62 0.31 -13.37
C ALA A 724 -27.95 0.20 -11.87
N LEU A 725 -29.12 0.68 -11.43
CA LEU A 725 -29.53 0.56 -10.04
C LEU A 725 -29.71 -0.91 -9.63
N LEU A 726 -30.27 -1.75 -10.50
CA LEU A 726 -30.35 -3.20 -10.26
C LEU A 726 -28.96 -3.85 -10.21
N ASP A 727 -28.01 -3.44 -11.06
CA ASP A 727 -26.63 -3.92 -11.00
C ASP A 727 -25.90 -3.49 -9.71
N ILE A 728 -26.22 -2.31 -9.17
CA ILE A 728 -25.73 -1.88 -7.86
C ILE A 728 -26.30 -2.77 -6.76
N CYS A 729 -27.61 -3.06 -6.79
CA CYS A 729 -28.23 -3.98 -5.83
C CYS A 729 -27.55 -5.35 -5.83
N ARG A 730 -27.16 -5.87 -7.01
CA ARG A 730 -26.40 -7.13 -7.12
C ARG A 730 -25.13 -7.09 -6.28
N MET A 731 -24.31 -6.06 -6.47
CA MET A 731 -23.05 -5.89 -5.72
C MET A 731 -23.29 -5.73 -4.22
N VAL A 732 -24.32 -4.96 -3.86
CA VAL A 732 -24.63 -4.66 -2.46
C VAL A 732 -25.09 -5.91 -1.72
N PHE A 733 -26.03 -6.66 -2.32
CA PHE A 733 -26.62 -7.86 -1.74
C PHE A 733 -25.62 -9.01 -1.68
N ALA A 734 -24.83 -9.23 -2.75
CA ALA A 734 -23.85 -10.32 -2.80
C ALA A 734 -22.63 -10.11 -1.91
N TYR A 735 -22.18 -8.85 -1.77
CA TYR A 735 -20.85 -8.55 -1.24
C TYR A 735 -20.80 -7.40 -0.24
N ALA A 736 -21.32 -6.21 -0.58
CA ALA A 736 -21.01 -5.00 0.19
C ALA A 736 -21.52 -5.04 1.63
N TRP A 737 -22.74 -5.56 1.86
CA TRP A 737 -23.34 -5.63 3.20
C TRP A 737 -22.67 -6.61 4.16
N ARG A 738 -21.66 -7.38 3.73
CA ARG A 738 -20.77 -8.05 4.70
C ARG A 738 -20.08 -7.04 5.64
N ARG A 739 -19.95 -5.78 5.21
CA ARG A 739 -19.34 -4.67 5.94
C ARG A 739 -20.36 -3.68 6.51
N TRP A 740 -21.65 -4.01 6.47
CA TRP A 740 -22.72 -3.17 7.00
C TRP A 740 -22.46 -2.81 8.46
N LYS A 741 -22.58 -1.52 8.78
CA LYS A 741 -22.57 -1.02 10.15
C LYS A 741 -23.41 0.26 10.20
N ALA A 742 -24.58 0.18 10.84
CA ALA A 742 -25.44 1.34 11.04
C ALA A 742 -24.75 2.42 11.87
N GLU A 743 -24.77 3.65 11.39
CA GLU A 743 -24.18 4.82 12.03
C GLU A 743 -25.09 6.03 11.83
N THR A 744 -25.33 6.79 12.89
CA THR A 744 -26.18 7.98 12.87
C THR A 744 -25.39 9.28 12.84
N GLU A 745 -24.09 9.22 13.15
CA GLU A 745 -23.18 10.37 13.24
C GLU A 745 -21.88 10.09 12.48
N PRO A 746 -21.24 11.12 11.89
CA PRO A 746 -20.00 10.95 11.16
C PRO A 746 -18.83 10.61 12.09
N THR A 747 -18.13 9.53 11.76
CA THR A 747 -16.78 9.19 12.24
C THR A 747 -15.78 9.20 11.09
N ALA A 748 -14.48 9.32 11.39
CA ALA A 748 -13.42 9.22 10.37
C ALA A 748 -13.51 7.92 9.54
N ALA A 749 -13.82 6.80 10.18
CA ALA A 749 -14.03 5.51 9.51
C ALA A 749 -15.30 5.49 8.63
N SER A 750 -16.36 6.16 9.08
CA SER A 750 -17.64 6.22 8.36
C SER A 750 -17.59 7.09 7.09
N LEU A 751 -16.64 8.03 7.01
CA LEU A 751 -16.50 8.94 5.88
C LEU A 751 -16.29 8.17 4.58
N ASN A 752 -15.43 7.14 4.65
CA ASN A 752 -15.08 6.24 3.54
C ASN A 752 -16.10 5.12 3.28
N ARG A 753 -17.17 5.01 4.07
CA ARG A 753 -18.26 4.06 3.80
C ARG A 753 -19.32 4.68 2.90
N ASN A 754 -19.79 3.89 1.93
CA ASN A 754 -20.94 4.24 1.09
C ASN A 754 -22.23 4.36 1.93
N ALA A 755 -23.18 5.17 1.47
CA ALA A 755 -24.46 5.40 2.15
C ALA A 755 -25.18 4.09 2.48
N TYR A 756 -25.31 3.20 1.49
CA TYR A 756 -25.89 1.85 1.66
C TYR A 756 -25.11 0.91 2.60
N ASN A 757 -23.96 1.31 3.15
CA ASN A 757 -23.22 0.54 4.17
C ASN A 757 -23.30 1.13 5.58
N LYS A 758 -23.91 2.32 5.73
CA LYS A 758 -23.91 3.08 7.00
C LYS A 758 -25.25 3.72 7.40
N SER A 759 -26.13 4.08 6.45
CA SER A 759 -27.44 4.67 6.73
C SER A 759 -28.55 3.65 6.47
N THR A 760 -29.34 3.35 7.51
CA THR A 760 -30.46 2.40 7.43
C THR A 760 -31.45 2.83 6.36
N GLU A 761 -31.83 4.09 6.32
CA GLU A 761 -32.78 4.65 5.35
C GLU A 761 -32.26 4.54 3.91
N SER A 762 -30.95 4.68 3.70
CA SER A 762 -30.33 4.46 2.38
C SER A 762 -30.41 3.00 1.95
N ALA A 763 -30.25 2.05 2.90
CA ALA A 763 -30.42 0.63 2.62
C ALA A 763 -31.89 0.28 2.33
N LEU A 764 -32.83 0.82 3.11
CA LEU A 764 -34.27 0.67 2.87
C LEU A 764 -34.66 1.20 1.50
N TRP A 765 -34.18 2.40 1.12
CA TRP A 765 -34.42 2.96 -0.21
C TRP A 765 -33.92 2.02 -1.31
N LEU A 766 -32.69 1.52 -1.19
CA LEU A 766 -32.11 0.66 -2.21
C LEU A 766 -32.90 -0.66 -2.38
N ILE A 767 -33.35 -1.27 -1.28
CA ILE A 767 -34.18 -2.48 -1.30
C ILE A 767 -35.54 -2.20 -1.94
N THR A 768 -36.20 -1.12 -1.54
CA THR A 768 -37.51 -0.75 -2.06
C THR A 768 -37.46 -0.43 -3.55
N ARG A 769 -36.47 0.38 -3.99
CA ARG A 769 -36.29 0.68 -5.41
C ARG A 769 -35.97 -0.57 -6.22
N CYS A 770 -35.16 -1.49 -5.70
CA CYS A 770 -34.93 -2.79 -6.33
C CYS A 770 -36.27 -3.52 -6.57
N HIS A 771 -37.11 -3.63 -5.55
CA HIS A 771 -38.40 -4.30 -5.66
C HIS A 771 -39.32 -3.65 -6.71
N VAL A 772 -39.47 -2.33 -6.67
CA VAL A 772 -40.34 -1.58 -7.60
C VAL A 772 -39.87 -1.75 -9.03
N LEU A 773 -38.56 -1.59 -9.30
CA LEU A 773 -38.02 -1.75 -10.65
C LEU A 773 -38.17 -3.19 -11.17
N LEU A 774 -38.02 -4.20 -10.31
CA LEU A 774 -38.28 -5.59 -10.68
C LEU A 774 -39.75 -5.79 -11.08
N GLN A 775 -40.70 -5.24 -10.32
CA GLN A 775 -42.13 -5.32 -10.66
C GLN A 775 -42.44 -4.65 -12.00
N GLU A 776 -41.89 -3.47 -12.26
CA GLU A 776 -42.09 -2.76 -13.52
C GLU A 776 -41.52 -3.54 -14.72
N LEU A 777 -40.34 -4.14 -14.57
CA LEU A 777 -39.73 -4.98 -15.60
C LEU A 777 -40.50 -6.26 -15.87
N GLU A 778 -41.03 -6.90 -14.82
CA GLU A 778 -41.88 -8.09 -14.92
C GLU A 778 -43.19 -7.75 -15.63
N ALA A 779 -43.84 -6.64 -15.27
CA ALA A 779 -45.06 -6.17 -15.91
C ALA A 779 -44.86 -5.86 -17.42
N LYS A 780 -43.72 -5.25 -17.79
CA LYS A 780 -43.36 -5.00 -19.20
C LYS A 780 -43.14 -6.28 -20.01
N ARG A 781 -42.80 -7.40 -19.37
CA ARG A 781 -42.53 -8.70 -20.03
C ARG A 781 -43.76 -9.59 -20.18
N GLY A 782 -44.91 -9.22 -19.63
CA GLY A 782 -46.16 -9.98 -19.80
C GLY A 782 -46.12 -11.36 -19.15
N ILE A 783 -45.71 -11.42 -17.88
CA ILE A 783 -45.94 -12.58 -17.00
C ILE A 783 -47.09 -12.25 -16.06
#